data_AF-A0A8K0QTR2-F1
#
_entry.id   AF-A0A8K0QTR2-F1
#
_cell.length_a   1.000
_cell.length_b   1.000
_cell.length_c   1.000
_cell.angle_alpha   90.00
_cell.angle_beta   90.00
_cell.angle_gamma   90.00
#
_symmetry.space_group_name_H-M   'P 1'
#
loop_
_entity.id
_entity.type
_entity.pdbx_description
1 polymer ?
#
loop_
_entity_poly.entity_id
_entity_poly.type
_entity_poly.pdbx_seq_one_letter_code
_entity_poly.pdbx_strand_id
1 'polypeptide(L)'
;MVTDAMHTPRRASTSRSSFSSVQDHETHIQTLSKEIRDAVDSTVEGVVNLDEAQTRCFLAKGDLDRILDSKALSQLFKELLTNKPPTSPRNHTGHGSEPERDNADIKCTANYCIARTTGDSPRVALLALFLYQDREELLSIFMQWVNSTDTDVPSDSWMPFKSGTLDQHGIPKRYHRSIIRDQAIFRPITLRSFEDREIRATDRLPFVGAQTDIKDGSSGTVFNTKIARNHWEIESHNRFVPGNPNEPMVVALKTFIPTLRNTNQATDDFRIELGILKELRRSNIKHDMIMLDMGSITLLDESKNPISHSLIFELATFSLADFLKDERRARTYTTKSLLLARLVEIVEALACLHDNLKTMHLDIKPDNILVFEKGSSRSDIQNPDQRQLIWKLSDFGLARKFGSRQRSGHNRIETSDLPSRSSATPATRPAGIYQAPEIQEKNSSQAGRGSDVWSVGCIALMVMAFVCNGAAEVFKLTTRLSVDFLHGEGCQSLFYVRSDTHPWHDGDYRYRYQYLGDFDPDIGHIPATQYEAAVNPSVVKWSNVLVASYEGQPEQRLIQKWFKIVFTLVLLIDHNKRISAAKLRDRLSDVQQQWRSYEAEPGNFADIAVATTLRPSKDFVKHQPDAASGENTDHPVANTGAPRAAPGVQVHRSPQIRAEGRDALPPHVRSLEHHRHSSHESREIRPSKTLGVAIKDNDAEAVRIELDRDPGQLEHPCSGSILPLHWAISNQAYSALDALLQKSDTKITDIRCRGRTALQLACQGSGDTRTLKCIGRHHQKFNFPLEVYKDNKRRLGAEARKALDDLYSPKDAKEPKKSQTKKFSFFR
;
A
#
# COMPACT_ATOMS: atom_id res chain seq x y z
N MET A 1 -12.46 2.06 -41.74
CA MET A 1 -13.35 1.14 -42.47
C MET A 1 -14.63 1.02 -41.69
N VAL A 2 -15.71 1.48 -42.32
CA VAL A 2 -17.10 1.50 -41.87
C VAL A 2 -17.72 0.14 -42.15
N THR A 3 -18.53 -0.41 -41.25
CA THR A 3 -19.74 -1.18 -41.60
C THR A 3 -20.69 -1.28 -40.41
N ASP A 4 -21.91 -0.79 -40.68
CA ASP A 4 -23.17 -0.93 -39.95
C ASP A 4 -23.61 -2.39 -39.72
N ALA A 5 -24.40 -2.58 -38.67
CA ALA A 5 -25.47 -3.59 -38.67
C ALA A 5 -26.65 -3.09 -37.82
N MET A 6 -27.67 -2.59 -38.51
CA MET A 6 -28.99 -2.24 -37.97
C MET A 6 -29.78 -3.51 -37.61
N HIS A 7 -30.42 -3.49 -36.44
CA HIS A 7 -31.54 -4.38 -36.11
C HIS A 7 -32.77 -3.56 -35.72
N THR A 8 -33.76 -3.59 -36.61
CA THR A 8 -35.13 -3.08 -36.44
C THR A 8 -35.96 -4.02 -35.56
N PRO A 9 -36.77 -3.52 -34.61
CA PRO A 9 -37.91 -4.24 -34.09
C PRO A 9 -39.21 -3.84 -34.80
N ARG A 10 -40.05 -4.86 -35.02
CA ARG A 10 -41.37 -4.85 -35.66
C ARG A 10 -42.36 -3.87 -35.00
N ARG A 11 -43.10 -3.16 -35.86
CA ARG A 11 -44.34 -2.44 -35.54
C ARG A 11 -45.40 -3.39 -34.97
N ALA A 12 -45.86 -3.09 -33.76
CA ALA A 12 -47.19 -3.51 -33.29
C ALA A 12 -48.11 -2.28 -33.33
N SER A 13 -49.20 -2.40 -34.10
CA SER A 13 -50.30 -1.46 -34.17
C SER A 13 -51.03 -1.39 -32.83
N THR A 14 -51.05 -0.22 -32.19
CA THR A 14 -51.94 0.06 -31.07
C THR A 14 -52.84 1.25 -31.38
N SER A 15 -54.09 1.05 -31.05
CA SER A 15 -55.27 1.88 -31.25
C SER A 15 -55.11 3.27 -30.65
N ARG A 16 -55.54 4.29 -31.42
CA ARG A 16 -55.81 5.64 -30.91
C ARG A 16 -56.83 5.56 -29.79
N SER A 17 -56.41 5.87 -28.56
CA SER A 17 -57.30 6.38 -27.52
C SER A 17 -56.83 7.78 -27.15
N SER A 18 -57.76 8.73 -27.24
CA SER A 18 -57.54 10.14 -26.95
C SER A 18 -57.51 10.32 -25.43
N PHE A 19 -56.31 10.34 -24.84
CA PHE A 19 -56.13 10.80 -23.46
C PHE A 19 -55.79 12.28 -23.43
N SER A 20 -56.64 13.03 -22.75
CA SER A 20 -56.44 14.41 -22.33
C SER A 20 -55.13 14.55 -21.55
N SER A 21 -54.18 15.29 -22.12
CA SER A 21 -52.93 15.72 -21.49
C SER A 21 -53.23 16.74 -20.38
N VAL A 22 -53.56 16.26 -19.19
CA VAL A 22 -53.37 17.04 -17.96
C VAL A 22 -51.89 16.94 -17.63
N GLN A 23 -51.13 18.01 -17.88
CA GLN A 23 -49.79 18.11 -17.31
C GLN A 23 -49.97 18.24 -15.80
N ASP A 24 -49.77 17.14 -15.06
CA ASP A 24 -49.63 17.19 -13.61
C ASP A 24 -48.48 18.16 -13.30
N HIS A 25 -48.82 19.36 -12.81
CA HIS A 25 -47.82 20.31 -12.36
C HIS A 25 -47.13 19.71 -11.12
N GLU A 26 -45.86 19.34 -11.29
CA GLU A 26 -45.01 18.89 -10.19
C GLU A 26 -44.97 19.98 -9.11
N THR A 27 -45.38 19.60 -7.91
CA THR A 27 -45.40 20.51 -6.75
C THR A 27 -43.99 20.81 -6.27
N HIS A 28 -43.80 21.92 -5.55
CA HIS A 28 -42.50 22.23 -4.95
C HIS A 28 -42.15 21.21 -3.87
N ILE A 29 -43.15 20.67 -3.17
CA ILE A 29 -42.99 19.53 -2.25
C ILE A 29 -42.38 18.32 -2.97
N GLN A 30 -42.96 17.89 -4.11
CA GLN A 30 -42.45 16.77 -4.89
C GLN A 30 -41.02 17.03 -5.39
N THR A 31 -40.75 18.26 -5.84
CA THR A 31 -39.42 18.68 -6.30
C THR A 31 -38.38 18.54 -5.18
N LEU A 32 -38.65 19.10 -4.00
CA LEU A 32 -37.72 19.00 -2.86
C LEU A 32 -37.57 17.57 -2.35
N SER A 33 -38.65 16.80 -2.25
CA SER A 33 -38.60 15.40 -1.85
C SER A 33 -37.74 14.57 -2.81
N LYS A 34 -37.84 14.84 -4.12
CA LYS A 34 -36.99 14.23 -5.14
C LYS A 34 -35.53 14.66 -4.98
N GLU A 35 -35.24 15.95 -4.86
CA GLU A 35 -33.86 16.43 -4.64
C GLU A 35 -33.21 15.85 -3.38
N ILE A 36 -33.97 15.71 -2.29
CA ILE A 36 -33.49 15.08 -1.05
C ILE A 36 -33.17 13.60 -1.30
N ARG A 37 -34.06 12.85 -1.97
CA ARG A 37 -33.83 11.44 -2.30
C ARG A 37 -32.59 11.27 -3.20
N ASP A 38 -32.50 12.06 -4.26
CA ASP A 38 -31.36 12.04 -5.18
C ASP A 38 -30.04 12.35 -4.44
N ALA A 39 -30.05 13.33 -3.53
CA ALA A 39 -28.88 13.66 -2.71
C ALA A 39 -28.50 12.53 -1.74
N VAL A 40 -29.48 11.90 -1.08
CA VAL A 40 -29.26 10.73 -0.21
C VAL A 40 -28.68 9.56 -1.01
N ASP A 41 -29.24 9.25 -2.16
CA ASP A 41 -28.81 8.14 -3.01
C ASP A 41 -27.43 8.39 -3.63
N SER A 42 -27.07 9.64 -3.91
CA SER A 42 -25.73 10.00 -4.41
C SER A 42 -24.60 9.61 -3.44
N THR A 43 -24.88 9.52 -2.13
CA THR A 43 -23.86 9.13 -1.14
C THR A 43 -23.44 7.67 -1.25
N VAL A 44 -24.21 6.84 -1.94
CA VAL A 44 -23.95 5.41 -2.12
C VAL A 44 -23.72 5.04 -3.59
N GLU A 45 -23.56 6.03 -4.47
CA GLU A 45 -23.30 5.82 -5.88
C GLU A 45 -21.99 5.02 -6.09
N GLY A 46 -22.05 3.98 -6.94
CA GLY A 46 -20.90 3.13 -7.27
C GLY A 46 -20.64 1.96 -6.31
N VAL A 47 -21.47 1.74 -5.28
CA VAL A 47 -21.38 0.56 -4.41
C VAL A 47 -22.00 -0.66 -5.09
N VAL A 48 -21.16 -1.58 -5.59
CA VAL A 48 -21.60 -2.82 -6.26
C VAL A 48 -21.86 -3.90 -5.21
N ASN A 49 -23.04 -4.53 -5.26
CA ASN A 49 -23.57 -5.46 -4.26
C ASN A 49 -23.92 -4.75 -2.94
N LEU A 50 -25.10 -4.12 -2.92
CA LEU A 50 -25.72 -3.54 -1.74
C LEU A 50 -26.04 -4.64 -0.73
N ASP A 51 -25.08 -5.03 0.10
CA ASP A 51 -25.44 -5.53 1.42
C ASP A 51 -26.01 -4.32 2.18
N GLU A 52 -27.34 -4.28 2.31
CA GLU A 52 -28.09 -3.18 2.96
C GLU A 52 -27.55 -2.86 4.37
N ALA A 53 -26.87 -3.82 5.01
CA ALA A 53 -26.29 -3.65 6.34
C ALA A 53 -25.04 -2.74 6.36
N GLN A 54 -24.24 -2.73 5.28
CA GLN A 54 -22.95 -2.04 5.21
C GLN A 54 -23.03 -0.70 4.47
N THR A 55 -23.93 -0.58 3.49
CA THR A 55 -24.05 0.63 2.69
C THR A 55 -25.14 1.52 3.27
N ARG A 56 -24.73 2.61 3.92
CA ARG A 56 -25.66 3.45 4.68
C ARG A 56 -25.71 4.84 4.11
N CYS A 57 -26.76 5.12 3.34
CA CYS A 57 -27.02 6.44 2.81
C CYS A 57 -27.27 7.48 3.93
N PHE A 58 -26.97 8.73 3.61
CA PHE A 58 -27.18 9.88 4.47
C PHE A 58 -27.35 11.14 3.62
N LEU A 59 -27.84 12.22 4.22
CA LEU A 59 -27.88 13.54 3.58
C LEU A 59 -26.73 14.38 4.13
N ALA A 60 -25.75 14.70 3.29
CA ALA A 60 -24.59 15.49 3.71
C ALA A 60 -25.00 16.90 4.17
N LYS A 61 -24.33 17.44 5.18
CA LYS A 61 -24.63 18.75 5.77
C LYS A 61 -24.67 19.86 4.72
N GLY A 62 -23.71 19.87 3.80
CA GLY A 62 -23.69 20.85 2.70
C GLY A 62 -24.84 20.71 1.70
N ASP A 63 -25.41 19.51 1.54
CA ASP A 63 -26.58 19.31 0.66
C ASP A 63 -27.89 19.67 1.36
N LEU A 64 -28.01 19.39 2.66
CA LEU A 64 -29.14 19.86 3.46
C LEU A 64 -29.28 21.38 3.39
N ASP A 65 -28.18 22.11 3.62
CA ASP A 65 -28.15 23.59 3.58
C ASP A 65 -28.43 24.13 2.17
N ARG A 66 -28.03 23.39 1.12
CA ARG A 66 -28.23 23.77 -0.29
C ARG A 66 -29.66 23.54 -0.75
N ILE A 67 -30.25 22.38 -0.44
CA ILE A 67 -31.58 21.97 -0.92
C ILE A 67 -32.66 22.75 -0.16
N LEU A 68 -32.47 22.96 1.15
CA LEU A 68 -33.41 23.71 2.00
C LEU A 68 -32.90 25.12 2.27
N ASP A 69 -32.44 25.81 1.23
CA ASP A 69 -32.05 27.22 1.32
C ASP A 69 -33.27 28.15 1.59
N SER A 70 -33.00 29.42 1.89
CA SER A 70 -34.07 30.38 2.19
C SER A 70 -35.08 30.56 1.05
N LYS A 71 -34.68 30.36 -0.21
CA LYS A 71 -35.57 30.50 -1.37
C LYS A 71 -36.47 29.27 -1.51
N ALA A 72 -35.89 28.08 -1.41
CA ALA A 72 -36.60 26.81 -1.43
C ALA A 72 -37.61 26.71 -0.28
N LEU A 73 -37.23 27.12 0.94
CA LEU A 73 -38.13 27.17 2.08
C LEU A 73 -39.27 28.18 1.88
N SER A 74 -39.00 29.34 1.29
CA SER A 74 -40.04 30.33 0.99
C SER A 74 -41.09 29.79 0.02
N GLN A 75 -40.67 29.07 -1.02
CA GLN A 75 -41.59 28.44 -1.98
C GLN A 75 -42.40 27.32 -1.31
N LEU A 76 -41.74 26.46 -0.53
CA LEU A 76 -42.39 25.38 0.21
C LEU A 76 -43.48 25.90 1.16
N PHE A 77 -43.17 26.90 1.99
CA PHE A 77 -44.15 27.42 2.95
C PHE A 77 -45.31 28.16 2.28
N LYS A 78 -45.07 28.87 1.17
CA LYS A 78 -46.17 29.45 0.39
C LYS A 78 -47.13 28.38 -0.09
N GLU A 79 -46.61 27.29 -0.66
CA GLU A 79 -47.42 26.18 -1.14
C GLU A 79 -48.22 25.52 0.00
N LEU A 80 -47.58 25.24 1.13
CA LEU A 80 -48.24 24.64 2.30
C LEU A 80 -49.32 25.56 2.91
N LEU A 81 -49.16 26.88 2.82
CA LEU A 81 -50.14 27.85 3.30
C LEU A 81 -51.32 28.00 2.34
N THR A 82 -51.11 27.90 1.02
CA THR A 82 -52.16 28.02 0.00
C THR A 82 -53.01 26.76 -0.13
N ASN A 83 -52.44 25.59 0.15
CA ASN A 83 -53.13 24.29 0.00
C ASN A 83 -54.04 23.93 1.19
N LYS A 84 -54.28 24.86 2.13
CA LYS A 84 -55.23 24.60 3.22
C LYS A 84 -56.63 24.33 2.66
N PRO A 85 -57.30 23.21 3.03
CA PRO A 85 -58.69 23.00 2.66
C PRO A 85 -59.52 24.17 3.20
N PRO A 86 -60.46 24.74 2.40
CA PRO A 86 -61.24 25.89 2.82
C PRO A 86 -62.03 25.54 4.09
N THR A 87 -61.56 26.04 5.22
CA THR A 87 -62.20 25.83 6.51
C THR A 87 -63.38 26.79 6.65
N SER A 88 -64.57 26.26 6.35
CA SER A 88 -65.91 26.86 6.48
C SER A 88 -66.40 27.71 5.29
N PRO A 89 -67.71 27.63 4.94
CA PRO A 89 -68.31 28.47 3.92
C PRO A 89 -68.32 29.92 4.42
N ARG A 90 -67.50 30.79 3.81
CA ARG A 90 -67.63 32.24 3.99
C ARG A 90 -68.89 32.69 3.27
N ASN A 91 -69.87 33.20 4.01
CA ASN A 91 -71.04 33.87 3.45
C ASN A 91 -70.58 35.07 2.61
N HIS A 92 -70.75 34.98 1.29
CA HIS A 92 -70.39 36.00 0.33
C HIS A 92 -71.26 37.25 0.48
N THR A 93 -70.69 38.34 0.98
CA THR A 93 -71.14 39.70 0.63
C THR A 93 -69.93 40.65 0.61
N GLY A 94 -69.59 41.16 -0.58
CA GLY A 94 -68.99 42.50 -0.74
C GLY A 94 -67.51 42.63 -1.16
N HIS A 95 -67.33 42.98 -2.43
CA HIS A 95 -66.30 43.85 -3.04
C HIS A 95 -64.82 43.44 -3.18
N GLY A 96 -64.42 43.34 -4.46
CA GLY A 96 -63.06 43.05 -4.92
C GLY A 96 -62.05 44.16 -4.64
N SER A 97 -61.10 43.86 -3.76
CA SER A 97 -59.72 44.38 -3.74
C SER A 97 -58.79 43.50 -2.89
N GLU A 98 -59.17 42.25 -2.61
CA GLU A 98 -58.50 41.37 -1.63
C GLU A 98 -57.26 40.57 -2.10
N PRO A 99 -56.99 40.28 -3.41
CA PRO A 99 -55.92 39.33 -3.74
C PRO A 99 -54.50 39.85 -3.43
N GLU A 100 -54.29 41.17 -3.38
CA GLU A 100 -52.98 41.75 -3.02
C GLU A 100 -52.70 41.74 -1.51
N ARG A 101 -53.73 41.86 -0.66
CA ARG A 101 -53.57 41.79 0.81
C ARG A 101 -53.28 40.36 1.26
N ASP A 102 -53.96 39.38 0.67
CA ASP A 102 -53.77 37.96 1.01
C ASP A 102 -52.36 37.47 0.65
N ASN A 103 -51.80 37.94 -0.47
CA ASN A 103 -50.43 37.55 -0.87
C ASN A 103 -49.34 38.16 0.03
N ALA A 104 -49.54 39.40 0.50
CA ALA A 104 -48.62 40.03 1.45
C ALA A 104 -48.61 39.31 2.81
N ASP A 105 -49.77 38.86 3.28
CA ASP A 105 -49.92 38.09 4.52
C ASP A 105 -49.28 36.69 4.42
N ILE A 106 -49.48 36.00 3.29
CA ILE A 106 -48.81 34.71 3.02
C ILE A 106 -47.29 34.87 3.01
N LYS A 107 -46.76 35.93 2.39
CA LYS A 107 -45.32 36.18 2.36
C LYS A 107 -44.75 36.47 3.76
N CYS A 108 -45.46 37.25 4.58
CA CYS A 108 -45.08 37.53 5.96
C CYS A 108 -45.04 36.24 6.79
N THR A 109 -46.09 35.43 6.68
CA THR A 109 -46.22 34.13 7.38
C THR A 109 -45.14 33.14 6.92
N ALA A 110 -44.84 33.07 5.62
CA ALA A 110 -43.77 32.22 5.11
C ALA A 110 -42.41 32.63 5.67
N ASN A 111 -42.10 33.92 5.73
CA ASN A 111 -40.85 34.41 6.33
C ASN A 111 -40.76 34.08 7.83
N TYR A 112 -41.88 34.18 8.56
CA TYR A 112 -41.97 33.75 9.94
C TYR A 112 -41.66 32.25 10.09
N CYS A 113 -42.24 31.40 9.22
CA CYS A 113 -41.94 29.96 9.20
C CYS A 113 -40.45 29.69 8.92
N ILE A 114 -39.83 30.38 7.95
CA ILE A 114 -38.39 30.24 7.66
C ILE A 114 -37.56 30.58 8.90
N ALA A 115 -37.85 31.69 9.57
CA ALA A 115 -37.12 32.10 10.77
C ALA A 115 -37.26 31.08 11.90
N ARG A 116 -38.44 30.48 12.08
CA ARG A 116 -38.71 29.42 13.07
C ARG A 116 -38.06 28.07 12.71
N THR A 117 -37.86 27.81 11.42
CA THR A 117 -37.20 26.58 10.92
C THR A 117 -35.69 26.69 10.94
N THR A 118 -35.13 27.88 10.72
CA THR A 118 -33.66 28.11 10.58
C THR A 118 -33.02 28.85 11.76
N GLY A 119 -33.82 29.32 12.73
CA GLY A 119 -33.35 30.08 13.90
C GLY A 119 -32.64 29.22 14.96
N ASP A 120 -32.60 29.72 16.20
CA ASP A 120 -31.78 29.17 17.31
C ASP A 120 -32.06 27.69 17.63
N SER A 121 -33.29 27.24 17.42
CA SER A 121 -33.70 25.84 17.52
C SER A 121 -34.08 25.32 16.14
N PRO A 122 -33.10 24.99 15.28
CA PRO A 122 -33.35 24.64 13.88
C PRO A 122 -34.16 23.36 13.75
N ARG A 123 -34.93 23.28 12.66
CA ARG A 123 -35.84 22.16 12.31
C ARG A 123 -35.63 21.70 10.86
N VAL A 124 -34.47 22.01 10.28
CA VAL A 124 -34.20 21.81 8.86
C VAL A 124 -34.04 20.32 8.56
N ALA A 125 -33.30 19.60 9.39
CA ALA A 125 -33.13 18.16 9.23
C ALA A 125 -34.43 17.39 9.50
N LEU A 126 -35.25 17.86 10.45
CA LEU A 126 -36.58 17.31 10.71
C LEU A 126 -37.53 17.51 9.53
N LEU A 127 -37.53 18.70 8.92
CA LEU A 127 -38.30 18.98 7.71
C LEU A 127 -37.84 18.10 6.55
N ALA A 128 -36.53 17.95 6.35
CA ALA A 128 -35.97 17.07 5.32
C ALA A 128 -36.41 15.62 5.52
N LEU A 129 -36.42 15.12 6.76
CA LEU A 129 -36.93 13.79 7.08
C LEU A 129 -38.40 13.63 6.69
N PHE A 130 -39.24 14.63 6.95
CA PHE A 130 -40.67 14.55 6.62
C PHE A 130 -40.94 14.62 5.12
N LEU A 131 -40.19 15.46 4.40
CA LEU A 131 -40.21 15.51 2.94
C LEU A 131 -39.77 14.16 2.34
N TYR A 132 -38.70 13.56 2.88
CA TYR A 132 -38.22 12.25 2.44
C TYR A 132 -39.24 11.12 2.64
N GLN A 133 -40.00 11.15 3.74
CA GLN A 133 -41.09 10.18 3.99
C GLN A 133 -42.27 10.34 3.03
N ASP A 134 -42.41 11.51 2.40
CA ASP A 134 -43.45 11.86 1.43
C ASP A 134 -44.87 11.67 2.00
N ARG A 135 -45.10 12.22 3.21
CA ARG A 135 -46.39 12.11 3.93
C ARG A 135 -46.93 13.49 4.31
N GLU A 136 -48.06 13.87 3.71
CA GLU A 136 -48.73 15.15 3.93
C GLU A 136 -49.10 15.42 5.41
N GLU A 137 -49.51 14.39 6.14
CA GLU A 137 -49.85 14.51 7.57
C GLU A 137 -48.65 14.89 8.43
N LEU A 138 -47.43 14.42 8.10
CA LEU A 138 -46.22 14.80 8.82
C LEU A 138 -45.88 16.28 8.58
N LEU A 139 -46.06 16.77 7.35
CA LEU A 139 -45.89 18.19 7.03
C LEU A 139 -46.95 19.05 7.73
N SER A 140 -48.17 18.56 7.85
CA SER A 140 -49.23 19.23 8.60
C SER A 140 -48.88 19.38 10.08
N ILE A 141 -48.36 18.32 10.70
CA ILE A 141 -47.87 18.35 12.09
C ILE A 141 -46.68 19.30 12.23
N PHE A 142 -45.74 19.29 11.27
CA PHE A 142 -44.62 20.24 11.26
C PHE A 142 -45.09 21.69 11.22
N MET A 143 -46.09 22.00 10.38
CA MET A 143 -46.68 23.34 10.32
C MET A 143 -47.38 23.73 11.63
N GLN A 144 -47.97 22.80 12.36
CA GLN A 144 -48.51 23.08 13.69
C GLN A 144 -47.40 23.45 14.68
N TRP A 145 -46.26 22.74 14.65
CA TRP A 145 -45.11 23.06 15.50
C TRP A 145 -44.50 24.42 15.18
N VAL A 146 -44.31 24.74 13.90
CA VAL A 146 -43.73 26.03 13.47
C VAL A 146 -44.62 27.22 13.87
N ASN A 147 -45.94 27.05 13.77
CA ASN A 147 -46.92 28.07 14.14
C ASN A 147 -47.22 28.14 15.66
N SER A 148 -46.82 27.13 16.42
CA SER A 148 -47.01 27.13 17.87
C SER A 148 -46.14 28.20 18.54
N THR A 149 -46.69 28.87 19.54
CA THR A 149 -45.94 29.74 20.46
C THR A 149 -45.21 28.95 21.54
N ASP A 150 -45.46 27.64 21.63
CA ASP A 150 -44.78 26.77 22.57
C ASP A 150 -43.28 26.67 22.24
N THR A 151 -42.47 26.66 23.29
CA THR A 151 -41.02 26.46 23.21
C THR A 151 -40.65 24.98 23.24
N ASP A 152 -41.54 24.09 23.71
CA ASP A 152 -41.36 22.64 23.81
C ASP A 152 -41.76 21.88 22.53
N VAL A 153 -41.41 22.46 21.37
CA VAL A 153 -41.65 21.83 20.07
C VAL A 153 -40.38 21.17 19.52
N PRO A 154 -40.48 20.00 18.87
CA PRO A 154 -39.33 19.28 18.33
C PRO A 154 -38.40 20.12 17.46
N SER A 155 -37.09 19.90 17.65
CA SER A 155 -36.01 20.51 16.87
C SER A 155 -35.02 19.45 16.40
N ASP A 156 -34.07 19.83 15.54
CA ASP A 156 -33.02 18.94 15.04
C ASP A 156 -32.17 18.36 16.18
N SER A 157 -32.04 19.10 17.29
CA SER A 157 -31.32 18.66 18.48
C SER A 157 -32.00 17.50 19.23
N TRP A 158 -33.29 17.26 19.00
CA TRP A 158 -34.08 16.22 19.67
C TRP A 158 -33.97 14.85 18.99
N MET A 159 -33.45 14.80 17.76
CA MET A 159 -33.05 13.53 17.18
C MET A 159 -31.90 12.92 18.00
N PRO A 160 -31.78 11.59 18.12
CA PRO A 160 -32.73 10.60 17.63
C PRO A 160 -33.96 10.45 18.55
N PHE A 161 -35.14 10.43 17.95
CA PHE A 161 -36.41 10.15 18.61
C PHE A 161 -36.55 8.68 19.02
N LYS A 162 -37.25 8.47 20.13
CA LYS A 162 -37.80 7.17 20.57
C LYS A 162 -39.31 7.16 20.35
N SER A 163 -39.93 5.98 20.31
CA SER A 163 -41.38 5.86 20.11
C SER A 163 -42.20 6.70 21.10
N GLY A 164 -41.83 6.70 22.39
CA GLY A 164 -42.56 7.48 23.40
C GLY A 164 -42.47 9.00 23.18
N THR A 165 -41.33 9.49 22.70
CA THR A 165 -41.16 10.91 22.34
C THR A 165 -42.00 11.27 21.13
N LEU A 166 -42.06 10.40 20.11
CA LEU A 166 -42.92 10.62 18.94
C LEU A 166 -44.41 10.66 19.33
N ASP A 167 -44.86 9.74 20.20
CA ASP A 167 -46.22 9.73 20.74
C ASP A 167 -46.53 11.05 21.47
N GLN A 168 -45.61 11.54 22.32
CA GLN A 168 -45.76 12.77 23.09
C GLN A 168 -45.96 14.02 22.21
N HIS A 169 -45.34 14.07 21.03
CA HIS A 169 -45.46 15.19 20.09
C HIS A 169 -46.53 14.98 19.02
N GLY A 170 -47.44 14.02 19.23
CA GLY A 170 -48.61 13.82 18.38
C GLY A 170 -48.30 13.17 17.03
N ILE A 171 -47.14 12.52 16.88
CA ILE A 171 -46.84 11.74 15.68
C ILE A 171 -47.65 10.44 15.71
N PRO A 172 -48.39 10.09 14.64
CA PRO A 172 -49.09 8.82 14.58
C PRO A 172 -48.15 7.61 14.66
N LYS A 173 -48.50 6.63 15.49
CA LYS A 173 -47.73 5.37 15.69
C LYS A 173 -47.33 4.66 14.40
N ARG A 174 -48.14 4.78 13.34
CA ARG A 174 -47.84 4.21 12.01
C ARG A 174 -46.54 4.73 11.38
N TYR A 175 -46.10 5.94 11.73
CA TYR A 175 -44.87 6.55 11.21
C TYR A 175 -43.66 6.35 12.12
N HIS A 176 -43.84 5.84 13.34
CA HIS A 176 -42.74 5.73 14.31
C HIS A 176 -41.60 4.89 13.77
N ARG A 177 -41.93 3.74 13.18
CA ARG A 177 -40.92 2.82 12.66
C ARG A 177 -40.07 3.45 11.55
N SER A 178 -40.68 4.17 10.60
CA SER A 178 -39.93 4.78 9.50
C SER A 178 -39.12 5.99 9.97
N ILE A 179 -39.69 6.86 10.82
CA ILE A 179 -38.96 7.99 11.42
C ILE A 179 -37.76 7.49 12.23
N ILE A 180 -37.95 6.48 13.09
CA ILE A 180 -36.88 5.94 13.93
C ILE A 180 -35.74 5.34 13.07
N ARG A 181 -36.10 4.68 11.97
CA ARG A 181 -35.15 4.08 11.02
C ARG A 181 -34.39 5.14 10.22
N ASP A 182 -35.10 6.16 9.74
CA ASP A 182 -34.59 7.07 8.70
C ASP A 182 -33.97 8.35 9.28
N GLN A 183 -34.25 8.72 10.54
CA GLN A 183 -33.68 9.92 11.18
C GLN A 183 -32.14 10.00 11.15
N ALA A 184 -31.45 8.85 11.14
CA ALA A 184 -29.99 8.83 11.09
C ALA A 184 -29.46 9.31 9.72
N ILE A 185 -30.26 9.21 8.65
CA ILE A 185 -29.93 9.73 7.31
C ILE A 185 -29.73 11.25 7.38
N PHE A 186 -30.58 11.96 8.13
CA PHE A 186 -30.61 13.43 8.20
C PHE A 186 -29.73 14.00 9.31
N ARG A 187 -29.08 13.13 10.09
CA ARG A 187 -28.12 13.52 11.11
C ARG A 187 -26.86 12.64 11.03
N PRO A 188 -26.09 12.75 9.93
CA PRO A 188 -24.83 12.05 9.83
C PRO A 188 -23.85 12.61 10.87
N ILE A 189 -22.97 11.75 11.38
CA ILE A 189 -21.99 12.20 12.36
C ILE A 189 -20.99 13.15 11.71
N THR A 190 -20.43 14.04 12.53
CA THR A 190 -19.28 14.86 12.14
C THR A 190 -18.04 14.29 12.84
N LEU A 191 -16.99 14.07 12.06
CA LEU A 191 -15.69 13.61 12.54
C LEU A 191 -14.83 14.83 12.86
N ARG A 192 -14.02 14.73 13.91
CA ARG A 192 -13.13 15.80 14.35
C ARG A 192 -11.69 15.34 14.29
N SER A 193 -10.83 16.20 13.78
CA SER A 193 -9.41 15.95 13.71
C SER A 193 -8.84 15.69 15.10
N PHE A 194 -8.03 14.64 15.19
CA PHE A 194 -7.35 14.14 16.38
C PHE A 194 -8.26 13.66 17.51
N GLU A 195 -9.58 13.54 17.29
CA GLU A 195 -10.49 12.89 18.24
C GLU A 195 -10.59 11.38 17.98
N ASP A 196 -10.82 10.64 19.07
CA ASP A 196 -11.15 9.22 19.05
C ASP A 196 -12.62 9.07 19.43
N ARG A 197 -13.41 8.41 18.58
CA ARG A 197 -14.85 8.34 18.76
C ARG A 197 -15.36 6.92 18.81
N GLU A 198 -16.18 6.66 19.82
CA GLU A 198 -17.06 5.50 19.85
C GLU A 198 -18.40 5.89 19.24
N ILE A 199 -18.81 5.16 18.20
CA ILE A 199 -19.97 5.47 17.37
C ILE A 199 -20.86 4.23 17.33
N ARG A 200 -22.18 4.41 17.44
CA ARG A 200 -23.09 3.26 17.40
C ARG A 200 -23.28 2.79 15.97
N ALA A 201 -23.52 1.51 15.83
CA ALA A 201 -23.91 0.88 14.59
C ALA A 201 -25.31 1.29 14.12
N THR A 202 -25.98 2.28 14.70
CA THR A 202 -27.17 2.91 14.11
C THR A 202 -26.89 4.30 13.56
N ASP A 203 -25.78 4.92 13.98
CA ASP A 203 -25.36 6.23 13.49
C ASP A 203 -24.85 6.12 12.04
N ARG A 204 -24.89 7.22 11.29
CA ARG A 204 -24.41 7.30 9.90
C ARG A 204 -23.03 7.94 9.85
N LEU A 205 -22.03 7.14 9.45
CA LEU A 205 -20.71 7.63 9.11
C LEU A 205 -20.78 8.46 7.82
N PRO A 206 -20.08 9.60 7.73
CA PRO A 206 -20.18 10.51 6.59
C PRO A 206 -19.30 10.04 5.41
N PHE A 207 -19.30 8.74 5.10
CA PHE A 207 -18.47 8.16 4.05
C PHE A 207 -19.22 8.09 2.72
N VAL A 208 -18.66 8.70 1.67
CA VAL A 208 -19.27 8.78 0.34
C VAL A 208 -18.71 7.68 -0.57
N GLY A 209 -19.62 6.94 -1.20
CA GLY A 209 -19.32 5.90 -2.18
C GLY A 209 -18.74 4.62 -1.56
N ALA A 210 -18.27 3.72 -2.43
CA ALA A 210 -17.65 2.47 -2.01
C ALA A 210 -16.27 2.71 -1.41
N GLN A 211 -16.00 2.04 -0.29
CA GLN A 211 -14.63 1.88 0.20
C GLN A 211 -13.88 0.95 -0.75
N THR A 212 -12.72 1.38 -1.25
CA THR A 212 -11.89 0.55 -2.12
C THR A 212 -10.67 0.05 -1.38
N ASP A 213 -10.44 -1.25 -1.39
CA ASP A 213 -9.27 -1.88 -0.78
C ASP A 213 -7.98 -1.29 -1.39
N ILE A 214 -7.10 -0.79 -0.53
CA ILE A 214 -5.74 -0.41 -0.90
C ILE A 214 -4.82 -1.61 -0.65
N LYS A 215 -4.92 -2.17 0.56
CA LYS A 215 -3.99 -3.21 1.02
C LYS A 215 -4.57 -4.00 2.18
N ASP A 216 -4.39 -5.32 2.14
CA ASP A 216 -4.64 -6.17 3.30
C ASP A 216 -3.34 -6.38 4.09
N GLY A 217 -3.33 -5.91 5.34
CA GLY A 217 -2.18 -5.91 6.24
C GLY A 217 -2.29 -6.95 7.34
N SER A 218 -1.16 -7.29 7.95
CA SER A 218 -1.11 -8.30 9.02
C SER A 218 -1.94 -7.94 10.26
N SER A 219 -2.16 -6.67 10.55
CA SER A 219 -2.92 -6.16 11.72
C SER A 219 -4.29 -5.57 11.35
N GLY A 220 -4.51 -5.18 10.10
CA GLY A 220 -5.80 -4.66 9.62
C GLY A 220 -5.79 -4.43 8.11
N THR A 221 -6.95 -4.13 7.56
CA THR A 221 -7.15 -3.85 6.13
C THR A 221 -7.25 -2.34 5.93
N VAL A 222 -6.59 -1.81 4.89
CA VAL A 222 -6.55 -0.37 4.60
C VAL A 222 -7.43 -0.07 3.40
N PHE A 223 -8.36 0.86 3.58
CA PHE A 223 -9.32 1.31 2.57
C PHE A 223 -9.05 2.75 2.17
N ASN A 224 -9.32 3.08 0.91
CA ASN A 224 -9.54 4.47 0.48
C ASN A 224 -11.02 4.80 0.74
N THR A 225 -11.28 5.93 1.39
CA THR A 225 -12.65 6.41 1.64
C THR A 225 -12.71 7.93 1.50
N LYS A 226 -13.92 8.46 1.26
CA LYS A 226 -14.17 9.89 1.15
C LYS A 226 -15.08 10.34 2.28
N ILE A 227 -14.66 11.33 3.06
CA ILE A 227 -15.51 11.99 4.06
C ILE A 227 -16.27 13.11 3.36
N ALA A 228 -17.60 13.12 3.44
CA ALA A 228 -18.44 14.14 2.82
C ALA A 228 -18.05 15.56 3.25
N ARG A 229 -18.27 16.55 2.36
CA ARG A 229 -18.00 17.97 2.65
C ARG A 229 -18.70 18.42 3.94
N ASN A 230 -18.06 19.29 4.71
CA ASN A 230 -18.53 19.79 6.02
C ASN A 230 -18.67 18.73 7.13
N HIS A 231 -18.23 17.48 6.92
CA HIS A 231 -18.25 16.43 7.95
C HIS A 231 -16.88 16.13 8.57
N TRP A 232 -15.83 16.88 8.19
CA TRP A 232 -14.55 16.90 8.87
C TRP A 232 -14.36 18.25 9.54
N GLU A 233 -14.19 18.26 10.86
CA GLU A 233 -13.96 19.46 11.67
C GLU A 233 -12.50 19.51 12.15
N ILE A 234 -11.90 20.70 12.07
CA ILE A 234 -10.58 20.99 12.63
C ILE A 234 -10.70 22.05 13.71
N GLU A 235 -9.84 21.97 14.72
CA GLU A 235 -9.76 23.01 15.75
C GLU A 235 -8.98 24.22 15.22
N SER A 236 -9.61 25.39 15.25
CA SER A 236 -9.03 26.67 14.87
C SER A 236 -9.48 27.73 15.86
N HIS A 237 -8.54 28.41 16.53
CA HIS A 237 -8.84 29.45 17.52
C HIS A 237 -9.86 29.02 18.60
N ASN A 238 -9.66 27.83 19.19
CA ASN A 238 -10.53 27.20 20.19
C ASN A 238 -11.98 26.98 19.71
N ARG A 239 -12.19 26.88 18.40
CA ARG A 239 -13.49 26.57 17.78
C ARG A 239 -13.32 25.49 16.72
N PHE A 240 -14.32 24.63 16.58
CA PHE A 240 -14.35 23.67 15.48
C PHE A 240 -14.92 24.34 14.23
N VAL A 241 -14.17 24.26 13.14
CA VAL A 241 -14.57 24.76 11.83
C VAL A 241 -14.48 23.64 10.79
N PRO A 242 -15.25 23.68 9.70
CA PRO A 242 -15.13 22.72 8.61
C PRO A 242 -13.70 22.71 8.04
N GLY A 243 -13.03 21.55 8.09
CA GLY A 243 -11.74 21.31 7.45
C GLY A 243 -11.86 20.85 6.00
N ASN A 244 -13.07 20.52 5.54
CA ASN A 244 -13.36 20.14 4.15
C ASN A 244 -14.63 20.84 3.59
N PRO A 245 -14.66 22.18 3.54
CA PRO A 245 -15.87 22.91 3.19
C PRO A 245 -16.29 22.76 1.71
N ASN A 246 -15.31 22.60 0.81
CA ASN A 246 -15.54 22.69 -0.63
C ASN A 246 -15.78 21.33 -1.29
N GLU A 247 -15.10 20.28 -0.82
CA GLU A 247 -15.10 18.98 -1.46
C GLU A 247 -15.00 17.83 -0.43
N PRO A 248 -15.43 16.61 -0.79
CA PRO A 248 -15.17 15.44 0.03
C PRO A 248 -13.68 15.23 0.29
N MET A 249 -13.32 14.95 1.53
CA MET A 249 -11.93 14.72 1.93
C MET A 249 -11.57 13.25 1.71
N VAL A 250 -10.56 13.00 0.89
CA VAL A 250 -10.06 11.64 0.64
C VAL A 250 -9.10 11.22 1.76
N VAL A 251 -9.33 10.06 2.37
CA VAL A 251 -8.54 9.55 3.50
C VAL A 251 -8.25 8.06 3.36
N ALA A 252 -7.18 7.60 4.01
CA ALA A 252 -6.93 6.18 4.22
C ALA A 252 -7.53 5.75 5.57
N LEU A 253 -8.29 4.66 5.57
CA LEU A 253 -8.92 4.09 6.76
C LEU A 253 -8.31 2.71 7.02
N LYS A 254 -7.52 2.57 8.09
CA LYS A 254 -6.99 1.27 8.52
C LYS A 254 -7.97 0.65 9.50
N THR A 255 -8.67 -0.39 9.07
CA THR A 255 -9.74 -1.03 9.83
C THR A 255 -9.28 -2.37 10.40
N PHE A 256 -9.56 -2.55 11.69
CA PHE A 256 -9.36 -3.76 12.46
C PHE A 256 -10.75 -4.35 12.71
N ILE A 257 -10.98 -5.58 12.23
CA ILE A 257 -12.29 -6.22 12.31
C ILE A 257 -12.20 -7.39 13.31
N PRO A 258 -12.62 -7.19 14.58
CA PRO A 258 -12.67 -8.22 15.60
C PRO A 258 -13.42 -9.49 15.18
N THR A 259 -14.47 -9.38 14.36
CA THR A 259 -15.30 -10.54 13.96
C THR A 259 -14.65 -11.44 12.92
N LEU A 260 -13.69 -10.92 12.13
CA LEU A 260 -12.95 -11.69 11.12
C LEU A 260 -11.64 -12.28 11.68
N ARG A 261 -11.21 -11.79 12.85
CA ARG A 261 -9.96 -12.18 13.51
C ARG A 261 -10.29 -12.72 14.91
N ASN A 262 -9.28 -13.09 15.68
CA ASN A 262 -9.52 -13.28 17.11
C ASN A 262 -9.90 -11.90 17.71
N THR A 263 -11.13 -11.77 18.23
CA THR A 263 -11.71 -10.51 18.73
C THR A 263 -10.76 -9.73 19.63
N ASN A 264 -10.10 -10.43 20.55
CA ASN A 264 -9.16 -9.82 21.50
C ASN A 264 -7.90 -9.32 20.79
N GLN A 265 -7.38 -10.09 19.83
CA GLN A 265 -6.17 -9.73 19.10
C GLN A 265 -6.35 -8.47 18.23
N ALA A 266 -7.45 -8.37 17.47
CA ALA A 266 -7.70 -7.19 16.64
C ALA A 266 -7.89 -5.91 17.49
N THR A 267 -8.56 -6.06 18.63
CA THR A 267 -8.74 -4.98 19.60
C THR A 267 -7.41 -4.56 20.22
N ASP A 268 -6.56 -5.52 20.60
CA ASP A 268 -5.25 -5.25 21.20
C ASP A 268 -4.29 -4.61 20.19
N ASP A 269 -4.25 -5.11 18.95
CA ASP A 269 -3.46 -4.52 17.86
C ASP A 269 -3.85 -3.05 17.64
N PHE A 270 -5.16 -2.75 17.56
CA PHE A 270 -5.66 -1.38 17.47
C PHE A 270 -5.25 -0.52 18.67
N ARG A 271 -5.46 -1.01 19.89
CA ARG A 271 -5.15 -0.26 21.12
C ARG A 271 -3.67 0.05 21.24
N ILE A 272 -2.80 -0.88 20.87
CA ILE A 272 -1.35 -0.68 20.92
C ILE A 272 -0.94 0.38 19.89
N GLU A 273 -1.40 0.26 18.64
CA GLU A 273 -1.05 1.21 17.59
C GLU A 273 -1.59 2.60 17.90
N LEU A 274 -2.87 2.71 18.28
CA LEU A 274 -3.47 3.98 18.70
C LEU A 274 -2.75 4.57 19.92
N GLY A 275 -2.33 3.74 20.87
CA GLY A 275 -1.57 4.17 22.05
C GLY A 275 -0.25 4.84 21.68
N ILE A 276 0.53 4.22 20.79
CA ILE A 276 1.78 4.81 20.28
C ILE A 276 1.49 6.11 19.55
N LEU A 277 0.52 6.12 18.62
CA LEU A 277 0.22 7.30 17.81
C LEU A 277 -0.29 8.47 18.66
N LYS A 278 -1.12 8.22 19.68
CA LYS A 278 -1.54 9.25 20.65
C LYS A 278 -0.36 9.88 21.38
N GLU A 279 0.62 9.09 21.78
CA GLU A 279 1.80 9.60 22.44
C GLU A 279 2.65 10.45 21.49
N LEU A 280 2.85 9.98 20.25
CA LEU A 280 3.53 10.76 19.22
C LEU A 280 2.79 12.09 18.93
N ARG A 281 1.46 12.07 18.86
CA ARG A 281 0.62 13.28 18.68
C ARG A 281 0.77 14.30 19.81
N ARG A 282 0.82 13.82 21.06
CA ARG A 282 0.93 14.65 22.28
C ARG A 282 2.33 15.12 22.60
N SER A 283 3.34 14.55 21.94
CA SER A 283 4.72 14.98 22.07
C SER A 283 4.87 16.45 21.64
N ASN A 284 5.67 17.21 22.40
CA ASN A 284 6.09 18.56 22.00
C ASN A 284 7.07 18.54 20.82
N ILE A 285 7.63 17.37 20.51
CA ILE A 285 8.54 17.15 19.39
C ILE A 285 7.73 16.46 18.29
N LYS A 286 7.51 17.17 17.19
CA LYS A 286 6.82 16.70 15.99
C LYS A 286 7.80 16.64 14.83
N HIS A 287 7.61 15.66 13.95
CA HIS A 287 8.42 15.50 12.75
C HIS A 287 7.49 15.19 11.57
N ASP A 288 7.52 16.01 10.52
CA ASP A 288 6.56 15.94 9.41
C ASP A 288 6.64 14.65 8.60
N MET A 289 7.80 13.97 8.67
CA MET A 289 8.04 12.69 8.01
C MET A 289 7.59 11.48 8.85
N ILE A 290 6.90 11.70 9.97
CA ILE A 290 6.23 10.64 10.74
C ILE A 290 4.73 10.73 10.45
N MET A 291 4.15 9.63 9.97
CA MET A 291 2.72 9.53 9.71
C MET A 291 1.97 9.42 11.04
N LEU A 292 1.12 10.41 11.33
CA LEU A 292 0.24 10.41 12.49
C LEU A 292 -1.20 10.13 12.05
N ASP A 293 -1.98 9.50 12.93
CA ASP A 293 -3.42 9.39 12.72
C ASP A 293 -4.08 10.77 12.83
N MET A 294 -5.10 10.99 12.01
CA MET A 294 -6.00 12.13 12.10
C MET A 294 -7.14 11.87 13.10
N GLY A 295 -7.18 10.71 13.74
CA GLY A 295 -8.23 10.30 14.68
C GLY A 295 -8.58 8.83 14.53
N SER A 296 -9.51 8.37 15.36
CA SER A 296 -9.96 6.98 15.35
C SER A 296 -11.47 6.84 15.53
N ILE A 297 -12.00 5.74 15.00
CA ILE A 297 -13.43 5.37 15.08
C ILE A 297 -13.52 3.95 15.63
N THR A 298 -14.31 3.75 16.67
CA THR A 298 -14.74 2.43 17.14
C THR A 298 -16.24 2.32 16.91
N LEU A 299 -16.65 1.40 16.04
CA LEU A 299 -18.05 1.12 15.78
C LEU A 299 -18.56 0.10 16.79
N LEU A 300 -19.63 0.42 17.50
CA LEU A 300 -20.23 -0.39 18.56
C LEU A 300 -21.59 -0.96 18.14
N ASP A 301 -21.88 -2.21 18.48
CA ASP A 301 -23.23 -2.78 18.32
C ASP A 301 -24.22 -2.21 19.35
N GLU A 302 -25.48 -2.66 19.30
CA GLU A 302 -26.52 -2.25 20.26
C GLU A 302 -26.20 -2.63 21.72
N SER A 303 -25.38 -3.67 21.91
CA SER A 303 -24.89 -4.16 23.21
C SER A 303 -23.59 -3.48 23.65
N LYS A 304 -23.12 -2.47 22.91
CA LYS A 304 -21.86 -1.73 23.13
C LYS A 304 -20.60 -2.58 22.93
N ASN A 305 -20.67 -3.68 22.19
CA ASN A 305 -19.48 -4.43 21.81
C ASN A 305 -18.85 -3.84 20.54
N PRO A 306 -17.51 -3.81 20.43
CA PRO A 306 -16.84 -3.33 19.23
C PRO A 306 -17.06 -4.26 18.04
N ILE A 307 -17.64 -3.73 16.97
CA ILE A 307 -17.78 -4.36 15.65
C ILE A 307 -16.50 -4.17 14.85
N SER A 308 -15.92 -2.98 14.91
CA SER A 308 -14.67 -2.62 14.23
C SER A 308 -13.98 -1.45 14.92
N HIS A 309 -12.68 -1.38 14.75
CA HIS A 309 -11.87 -0.21 15.08
C HIS A 309 -11.21 0.32 13.82
N SER A 310 -11.05 1.62 13.70
CA SER A 310 -10.46 2.24 12.52
C SER A 310 -9.55 3.41 12.91
N LEU A 311 -8.41 3.51 12.25
CA LEU A 311 -7.52 4.67 12.30
C LEU A 311 -7.63 5.45 10.98
N ILE A 312 -7.77 6.77 11.08
CA ILE A 312 -7.93 7.66 9.92
C ILE A 312 -6.57 8.29 9.61
N PHE A 313 -6.16 8.26 8.36
CA PHE A 313 -4.87 8.76 7.90
C PHE A 313 -5.03 9.62 6.64
N GLU A 314 -4.11 10.56 6.42
CA GLU A 314 -3.95 11.20 5.11
C GLU A 314 -3.71 10.11 4.04
N LEU A 315 -4.38 10.19 2.88
CA LEU A 315 -4.17 9.22 1.82
C LEU A 315 -2.83 9.49 1.12
N ALA A 316 -1.92 8.51 1.17
CA ALA A 316 -0.69 8.54 0.40
C ALA A 316 -0.95 8.24 -1.08
N THR A 317 -0.11 8.78 -1.96
CA THR A 317 -0.18 8.47 -3.39
C THR A 317 0.27 7.03 -3.65
N PHE A 318 1.35 6.58 -2.99
CA PHE A 318 1.90 5.22 -3.09
C PHE A 318 2.58 4.79 -1.79
N SER A 319 2.91 3.50 -1.68
CA SER A 319 4.02 3.06 -0.82
C SER A 319 5.36 3.24 -1.55
N LEU A 320 6.46 3.32 -0.82
CA LEU A 320 7.80 3.34 -1.41
C LEU A 320 8.09 2.02 -2.16
N ALA A 321 7.49 0.90 -1.73
CA ALA A 321 7.59 -0.37 -2.44
C ALA A 321 7.03 -0.29 -3.87
N ASP A 322 5.89 0.38 -4.05
CA ASP A 322 5.27 0.58 -5.36
C ASP A 322 6.03 1.61 -6.17
N PHE A 323 6.46 2.70 -5.52
CA PHE A 323 7.27 3.75 -6.15
C PHE A 323 8.56 3.19 -6.77
N LEU A 324 9.30 2.36 -6.03
CA LEU A 324 10.57 1.78 -6.48
C LEU A 324 10.41 0.73 -7.60
N LYS A 325 9.18 0.29 -7.89
CA LYS A 325 8.86 -0.65 -8.97
C LYS A 325 8.32 0.04 -10.23
N ASP A 326 8.01 1.34 -10.16
CA ASP A 326 7.39 2.07 -11.26
C ASP A 326 8.43 2.80 -12.13
N GLU A 327 8.65 2.29 -13.34
CA GLU A 327 9.54 2.92 -14.33
C GLU A 327 9.06 4.30 -14.78
N ARG A 328 7.76 4.63 -14.65
CA ARG A 328 7.28 5.99 -14.90
C ARG A 328 7.86 6.96 -13.87
N ARG A 329 8.01 6.54 -12.62
CA ARG A 329 8.59 7.36 -11.55
C ARG A 329 10.08 7.53 -11.72
N ALA A 330 10.80 6.49 -12.16
CA ALA A 330 12.21 6.62 -12.50
C ALA A 330 12.45 7.68 -13.60
N ARG A 331 11.56 7.76 -14.59
CA ARG A 331 11.60 8.81 -15.63
C ARG A 331 11.16 10.20 -15.15
N THR A 332 10.28 10.25 -14.16
CA THR A 332 9.74 11.52 -13.62
C THR A 332 10.74 12.19 -12.68
N TYR A 333 11.38 11.41 -11.80
CA TYR A 333 12.30 11.90 -10.78
C TYR A 333 13.75 11.70 -11.20
N THR A 334 14.20 12.51 -12.15
CA THR A 334 15.56 12.47 -12.69
C THR A 334 16.61 13.12 -11.76
N THR A 335 16.18 14.02 -10.88
CA THR A 335 17.06 14.65 -9.87
C THR A 335 17.40 13.63 -8.78
N LYS A 336 18.59 13.03 -8.85
CA LYS A 336 19.01 11.95 -7.94
C LYS A 336 19.20 12.49 -6.52
N SER A 337 19.76 13.69 -6.38
CA SER A 337 19.97 14.29 -5.05
C SER A 337 18.67 14.57 -4.29
N LEU A 338 17.54 14.74 -5.00
CA LEU A 338 16.21 14.86 -4.39
C LEU A 338 15.76 13.54 -3.77
N LEU A 339 15.87 12.41 -4.48
CA LEU A 339 15.48 11.11 -3.95
C LEU A 339 16.35 10.70 -2.75
N LEU A 340 17.65 10.99 -2.83
CA LEU A 340 18.57 10.80 -1.70
C LEU A 340 18.20 11.69 -0.51
N ALA A 341 17.77 12.95 -0.75
CA ALA A 341 17.29 13.82 0.31
C ALA A 341 16.05 13.25 1.02
N ARG A 342 15.10 12.66 0.29
CA ARG A 342 13.92 12.02 0.90
C ARG A 342 14.28 10.83 1.77
N LEU A 343 15.30 10.05 1.41
CA LEU A 343 15.79 9.02 2.30
C LEU A 343 16.45 9.61 3.55
N VAL A 344 17.27 10.66 3.42
CA VAL A 344 17.89 11.36 4.56
C VAL A 344 16.83 11.88 5.53
N GLU A 345 15.74 12.47 5.02
CA GLU A 345 14.59 12.92 5.82
C GLU A 345 13.90 11.78 6.59
N ILE A 346 13.80 10.57 6.00
CA ILE A 346 13.31 9.38 6.71
C ILE A 346 14.29 8.93 7.80
N VAL A 347 15.61 8.97 7.55
CA VAL A 347 16.61 8.64 8.58
C VAL A 347 16.59 9.66 9.72
N GLU A 348 16.36 10.93 9.40
CA GLU A 348 16.14 11.99 10.39
C GLU A 348 14.88 11.74 11.23
N ALA A 349 13.78 11.35 10.61
CA ALA A 349 12.56 10.95 11.30
C ALA A 349 12.81 9.77 12.26
N LEU A 350 13.60 8.78 11.82
CA LEU A 350 14.00 7.65 12.65
C LEU A 350 14.88 8.08 13.82
N ALA A 351 15.83 9.00 13.59
CA ALA A 351 16.64 9.58 14.66
C ALA A 351 15.77 10.30 15.69
N CYS A 352 14.77 11.08 15.24
CA CYS A 352 13.79 11.70 16.13
C CYS A 352 13.00 10.64 16.93
N LEU A 353 12.54 9.56 16.31
CA LEU A 353 11.88 8.46 17.00
C LEU A 353 12.77 7.85 18.10
N HIS A 354 14.03 7.56 17.77
CA HIS A 354 14.97 6.91 18.68
C HIS A 354 15.42 7.83 19.82
N ASP A 355 15.86 9.04 19.49
CA ASP A 355 16.60 9.89 20.42
C ASP A 355 15.65 10.80 21.21
N ASN A 356 14.59 11.29 20.59
CA ASN A 356 13.65 12.22 21.22
C ASN A 356 12.41 11.51 21.77
N LEU A 357 11.82 10.61 20.99
CA LEU A 357 10.55 9.98 21.32
C LEU A 357 10.72 8.64 22.04
N LYS A 358 11.96 8.12 22.13
CA LYS A 358 12.30 6.84 22.76
C LYS A 358 11.44 5.68 22.24
N THR A 359 11.17 5.69 20.93
CA THR A 359 10.31 4.72 20.24
C THR A 359 11.14 3.96 19.20
N MET A 360 11.00 2.64 19.17
CA MET A 360 11.52 1.75 18.12
C MET A 360 10.37 1.39 17.19
N HIS A 361 10.61 1.32 15.88
CA HIS A 361 9.55 1.03 14.90
C HIS A 361 9.34 -0.47 14.68
N LEU A 362 10.45 -1.22 14.55
CA LEU A 362 10.54 -2.69 14.46
C LEU A 362 9.88 -3.36 13.23
N ASP A 363 9.38 -2.58 12.28
CA ASP A 363 8.79 -3.07 11.02
C ASP A 363 9.02 -2.06 9.88
N ILE A 364 10.24 -1.52 9.82
CA ILE A 364 10.63 -0.62 8.73
C ILE A 364 10.84 -1.46 7.46
N LYS A 365 10.10 -1.12 6.42
CA LYS A 365 10.16 -1.74 5.09
C LYS A 365 9.63 -0.74 4.06
N PRO A 366 9.91 -0.90 2.75
CA PRO A 366 9.41 0.01 1.72
C PRO A 366 7.88 0.16 1.73
N ASP A 367 7.15 -0.90 2.10
CA ASP A 367 5.69 -0.88 2.24
C ASP A 367 5.18 0.08 3.33
N ASN A 368 6.01 0.37 4.32
CA ASN A 368 5.68 1.18 5.50
C ASN A 368 6.27 2.60 5.41
N ILE A 369 6.88 2.96 4.27
CA ILE A 369 7.23 4.33 3.93
C ILE A 369 6.24 4.79 2.86
N LEU A 370 5.44 5.80 3.18
CA LEU A 370 4.40 6.33 2.31
C LEU A 370 4.91 7.52 1.51
N VAL A 371 4.54 7.59 0.24
CA VAL A 371 4.95 8.63 -0.71
C VAL A 371 3.76 9.53 -1.02
N PHE A 372 3.94 10.83 -0.83
CA PHE A 372 2.97 11.88 -1.12
C PHE A 372 3.51 12.76 -2.25
N GLU A 373 2.76 12.86 -3.33
CA GLU A 373 3.03 13.76 -4.44
C GLU A 373 1.95 14.83 -4.48
N LYS A 374 2.28 16.09 -4.14
CA LYS A 374 1.34 17.20 -4.33
C LYS A 374 1.25 17.58 -5.82
N GLY A 375 0.11 18.12 -6.24
CA GLY A 375 -0.12 18.61 -7.61
C GLY A 375 -0.59 17.56 -8.62
N SER A 376 -0.93 16.33 -8.20
CA SER A 376 -1.43 15.27 -9.08
C SER A 376 -2.95 15.31 -9.24
N SER A 377 -3.50 16.42 -9.73
CA SER A 377 -4.71 16.28 -10.56
C SER A 377 -4.29 15.46 -11.77
N ARG A 378 -5.04 14.39 -12.11
CA ARG A 378 -4.70 13.41 -13.17
C ARG A 378 -4.56 14.02 -14.59
N SER A 379 -4.59 15.34 -14.73
CA SER A 379 -4.44 16.11 -15.97
C SER A 379 -3.03 16.63 -16.25
N ASP A 380 -2.11 16.63 -15.30
CA ASP A 380 -0.91 17.49 -15.44
C ASP A 380 0.32 16.70 -15.87
N ILE A 381 0.37 16.44 -17.18
CA ILE A 381 1.63 16.28 -17.90
C ILE A 381 2.34 17.64 -17.77
N GLN A 382 3.44 17.69 -17.01
CA GLN A 382 4.33 18.85 -16.75
C GLN A 382 4.00 19.67 -15.49
N ASN A 383 4.29 19.14 -14.30
CA ASN A 383 4.54 19.98 -13.13
C ASN A 383 6.06 20.01 -12.85
N PRO A 384 6.77 21.13 -13.10
CA PRO A 384 8.22 21.21 -12.99
C PRO A 384 8.75 21.30 -11.54
N ASP A 385 7.88 21.47 -10.54
CA ASP A 385 8.33 21.59 -9.14
C ASP A 385 8.41 20.22 -8.45
N GLN A 386 9.48 19.47 -8.75
CA GLN A 386 9.80 18.17 -8.13
C GLN A 386 9.96 18.24 -6.59
N ARG A 387 9.93 19.44 -5.98
CA ARG A 387 9.98 19.65 -4.52
C ARG A 387 8.74 19.16 -3.77
N GLN A 388 7.70 18.75 -4.49
CA GLN A 388 6.42 18.30 -3.94
C GLN A 388 6.37 16.81 -3.53
N LEU A 389 7.51 16.10 -3.62
CA LEU A 389 7.65 14.72 -3.17
C LEU A 389 7.98 14.68 -1.67
N ILE A 390 7.13 14.03 -0.86
CA ILE A 390 7.32 13.86 0.59
C ILE A 390 7.22 12.37 0.93
N TRP A 391 8.13 11.86 1.76
CA TRP A 391 8.09 10.49 2.28
C TRP A 391 7.79 10.50 3.78
N LYS A 392 6.88 9.65 4.25
CA LYS A 392 6.56 9.53 5.68
C LYS A 392 6.66 8.09 6.15
N LEU A 393 7.24 7.89 7.34
CA LEU A 393 7.27 6.59 8.03
C LEU A 393 5.91 6.30 8.66
N SER A 394 5.38 5.09 8.47
CA SER A 394 4.02 4.70 8.83
C SER A 394 3.96 3.28 9.41
N ASP A 395 2.77 2.88 9.90
CA ASP A 395 2.48 1.55 10.45
C ASP A 395 3.23 1.24 11.75
N PHE A 396 2.76 1.86 12.84
CA PHE A 396 3.32 1.72 14.18
C PHE A 396 2.77 0.49 14.94
N GLY A 397 2.11 -0.46 14.26
CA GLY A 397 1.51 -1.65 14.90
C GLY A 397 2.52 -2.55 15.63
N LEU A 398 3.80 -2.48 15.24
CA LEU A 398 4.91 -3.18 15.90
C LEU A 398 5.83 -2.27 16.72
N ALA A 399 5.54 -0.96 16.80
CA ALA A 399 6.39 -0.01 17.50
C ALA A 399 6.37 -0.19 19.04
N ARG A 400 7.47 0.16 19.70
CA ARG A 400 7.68 -0.03 21.14
C ARG A 400 8.40 1.14 21.79
N LYS A 401 8.13 1.39 23.06
CA LYS A 401 8.87 2.34 23.88
C LYS A 401 10.11 1.70 24.49
N PHE A 402 11.14 2.50 24.73
CA PHE A 402 12.33 2.01 25.42
C PHE A 402 11.95 1.59 26.85
N GLY A 403 12.37 0.40 27.27
CA GLY A 403 12.11 -0.11 28.62
C GLY A 403 10.67 -0.56 28.88
N SER A 404 9.78 -0.60 27.88
CA SER A 404 8.45 -1.21 28.05
C SER A 404 8.58 -2.71 28.32
N ARG A 405 7.79 -3.24 29.27
CA ARG A 405 7.72 -4.68 29.56
C ARG A 405 7.40 -5.48 28.28
N GLN A 406 7.87 -6.72 28.22
CA GLN A 406 7.59 -7.65 27.12
C GLN A 406 6.07 -7.74 26.87
N ARG A 407 5.68 -7.84 25.59
CA ARG A 407 4.31 -8.24 25.25
C ARG A 407 4.06 -9.63 25.84
N SER A 408 3.19 -9.74 26.84
CA SER A 408 2.56 -11.00 27.21
C SER A 408 1.59 -11.39 26.08
N GLY A 409 2.10 -11.97 25.00
CA GLY A 409 1.27 -12.26 23.83
C GLY A 409 1.99 -12.91 22.66
N HIS A 410 2.31 -14.20 22.81
CA HIS A 410 2.03 -15.26 21.82
C HIS A 410 2.21 -16.68 22.40
N ASN A 411 2.85 -16.81 23.57
CA ASN A 411 2.74 -17.99 24.43
C ASN A 411 2.39 -17.52 25.85
N ARG A 412 1.21 -17.91 26.35
CA ARG A 412 0.89 -17.84 27.78
C ARG A 412 1.80 -18.84 28.51
N ILE A 413 2.91 -18.37 29.05
CA ILE A 413 3.50 -18.97 30.24
C ILE A 413 3.79 -17.80 31.19
N GLU A 414 2.92 -17.66 32.18
CA GLU A 414 3.20 -16.90 33.38
C GLU A 414 4.31 -17.61 34.13
N THR A 415 5.49 -17.01 34.25
CA THR A 415 6.41 -17.32 35.34
C THR A 415 7.31 -16.14 35.71
N SER A 416 7.09 -15.67 36.94
CA SER A 416 8.02 -15.07 37.90
C SER A 416 8.67 -13.70 37.63
N ASP A 417 8.50 -12.85 38.65
CA ASP A 417 9.18 -11.59 38.92
C ASP A 417 10.72 -11.71 38.92
N LEU A 418 11.35 -11.35 37.80
CA LEU A 418 12.78 -11.04 37.74
C LEU A 418 12.97 -9.60 37.24
N PRO A 419 13.90 -8.82 37.85
CA PRO A 419 14.11 -7.43 37.51
C PRO A 419 14.74 -7.26 36.11
N SER A 420 14.31 -6.19 35.44
CA SER A 420 14.63 -5.81 34.06
C SER A 420 16.12 -5.89 33.71
N ARG A 421 16.39 -6.54 32.57
CA ARG A 421 17.62 -6.35 31.79
C ARG A 421 17.28 -5.99 30.34
N SER A 422 17.57 -4.73 30.01
CA SER A 422 17.77 -4.15 28.67
C SER A 422 16.60 -4.09 27.68
N SER A 423 16.74 -3.15 26.74
CA SER A 423 15.82 -2.61 25.71
C SER A 423 15.32 -3.61 24.65
N ALA A 424 14.90 -4.79 25.11
CA ALA A 424 15.00 -6.02 24.34
C ALA A 424 13.60 -6.65 24.16
N THR A 425 13.04 -6.62 22.94
CA THR A 425 11.70 -7.13 22.60
C THR A 425 11.74 -8.49 21.88
N PRO A 426 10.96 -9.51 22.32
CA PRO A 426 10.80 -10.81 21.64
C PRO A 426 10.42 -10.69 20.17
N ALA A 427 11.13 -11.39 19.28
CA ALA A 427 10.68 -11.53 17.91
C ALA A 427 9.48 -12.49 17.82
N THR A 428 8.42 -12.07 17.15
CA THR A 428 7.13 -12.78 17.11
C THR A 428 6.82 -13.43 15.75
N ARG A 429 7.69 -13.29 14.73
CA ARG A 429 7.38 -13.67 13.33
C ARG A 429 8.59 -14.30 12.63
N PRO A 430 8.38 -15.11 11.56
CA PRO A 430 9.46 -15.57 10.69
C PRO A 430 10.24 -14.40 10.08
N ALA A 431 11.51 -14.64 9.73
CA ALA A 431 12.39 -13.63 9.16
C ALA A 431 11.80 -12.94 7.92
N GLY A 432 11.57 -11.64 8.03
CA GLY A 432 11.20 -10.76 6.93
C GLY A 432 12.43 -10.27 6.17
N ILE A 433 12.23 -9.91 4.89
CA ILE A 433 13.30 -9.47 3.98
C ILE A 433 14.18 -8.36 4.58
N TYR A 434 13.53 -7.40 5.26
CA TYR A 434 14.18 -6.22 5.84
C TYR A 434 14.49 -6.35 7.33
N GLN A 435 14.16 -7.50 7.93
CA GLN A 435 14.43 -7.72 9.35
C GLN A 435 15.91 -8.02 9.56
N ALA A 436 16.43 -7.48 10.65
CA ALA A 436 17.79 -7.72 11.08
C ALA A 436 17.98 -9.18 11.54
N PRO A 437 19.20 -9.75 11.43
CA PRO A 437 19.47 -11.13 11.83
C PRO A 437 19.02 -11.46 13.25
N GLU A 438 19.16 -10.54 14.20
CA GLU A 438 18.80 -10.75 15.60
C GLU A 438 17.29 -10.89 15.88
N ILE A 439 16.44 -10.59 14.88
CA ILE A 439 14.97 -10.70 14.96
C ILE A 439 14.47 -12.07 14.45
N GLN A 440 15.32 -12.98 13.98
CA GLN A 440 14.84 -14.22 13.34
C GLN A 440 14.13 -15.21 14.28
N GLU A 441 14.45 -15.21 15.57
CA GLU A 441 14.02 -16.30 16.46
C GLU A 441 12.86 -15.93 17.38
N LYS A 442 11.86 -16.82 17.43
CA LYS A 442 10.76 -16.73 18.40
C LYS A 442 11.33 -16.63 19.81
N ASN A 443 10.98 -15.55 20.52
CA ASN A 443 11.46 -15.23 21.88
C ASN A 443 12.85 -14.60 21.99
N SER A 444 13.56 -14.31 20.89
CA SER A 444 14.78 -13.48 20.94
C SER A 444 14.41 -12.08 21.38
N SER A 445 14.91 -11.64 22.54
CA SER A 445 14.68 -10.28 23.02
C SER A 445 15.55 -9.24 22.29
N GLN A 446 16.39 -9.57 21.33
CA GLN A 446 17.43 -8.62 20.89
C GLN A 446 16.99 -7.55 19.88
N ALA A 447 15.70 -7.45 19.54
CA ALA A 447 15.19 -6.41 18.65
C ALA A 447 15.30 -5.02 19.30
N GLY A 448 15.90 -4.06 18.59
CA GLY A 448 16.17 -2.73 19.12
C GLY A 448 16.37 -1.63 18.06
N ARG A 449 16.94 -0.49 18.48
CA ARG A 449 17.30 0.63 17.58
C ARG A 449 18.21 0.18 16.43
N GLY A 450 19.18 -0.68 16.72
CA GLY A 450 20.08 -1.24 15.70
C GLY A 450 19.35 -2.05 14.64
N SER A 451 18.21 -2.64 14.98
CA SER A 451 17.38 -3.39 14.04
C SER A 451 16.64 -2.46 13.07
N ASP A 452 16.11 -1.34 13.54
CA ASP A 452 15.54 -0.30 12.67
C ASP A 452 16.60 0.27 11.71
N VAL A 453 17.81 0.51 12.21
CA VAL A 453 18.95 0.99 11.40
C VAL A 453 19.33 -0.02 10.32
N TRP A 454 19.35 -1.32 10.63
CA TRP A 454 19.54 -2.39 9.64
C TRP A 454 18.47 -2.32 8.54
N SER A 455 17.18 -2.23 8.92
CA SER A 455 16.08 -2.16 7.97
C SER A 455 16.19 -0.94 7.05
N VAL A 456 16.57 0.22 7.57
CA VAL A 456 16.86 1.42 6.76
C VAL A 456 18.07 1.21 5.85
N GLY A 457 19.11 0.49 6.29
CA GLY A 457 20.24 0.10 5.45
C GLY A 457 19.84 -0.70 4.22
N CYS A 458 18.94 -1.68 4.39
CA CYS A 458 18.37 -2.44 3.28
C CYS A 458 17.60 -1.53 2.30
N ILE A 459 16.81 -0.58 2.82
CA ILE A 459 16.07 0.40 2.00
C ILE A 459 17.04 1.34 1.27
N ALA A 460 18.14 1.75 1.92
CA ALA A 460 19.17 2.60 1.31
C ALA A 460 19.83 1.94 0.10
N LEU A 461 20.01 0.61 0.11
CA LEU A 461 20.47 -0.13 -1.07
C LEU A 461 19.43 -0.10 -2.19
N MET A 462 18.14 -0.28 -1.87
CA MET A 462 17.07 -0.23 -2.87
C MET A 462 16.90 1.15 -3.49
N VAL A 463 16.94 2.21 -2.68
CA VAL A 463 16.87 3.60 -3.16
C VAL A 463 18.07 3.90 -4.06
N MET A 464 19.29 3.47 -3.69
CA MET A 464 20.46 3.65 -4.54
C MET A 464 20.35 2.88 -5.86
N ALA A 465 19.81 1.66 -5.85
CA ALA A 465 19.51 0.92 -7.07
C ALA A 465 18.59 1.74 -8.00
N PHE A 466 17.49 2.25 -7.45
CA PHE A 466 16.53 3.07 -8.20
C PHE A 466 17.13 4.38 -8.73
N VAL A 467 17.91 5.07 -7.91
CA VAL A 467 18.64 6.29 -8.29
C VAL A 467 19.61 6.03 -9.45
N CYS A 468 20.26 4.87 -9.47
CA CYS A 468 21.22 4.54 -10.50
C CYS A 468 20.59 4.13 -11.84
N ASN A 469 19.55 3.28 -11.82
CA ASN A 469 18.97 2.74 -13.05
C ASN A 469 17.52 2.25 -12.87
N GLY A 470 16.72 3.00 -12.11
CA GLY A 470 15.27 2.84 -12.01
C GLY A 470 14.81 1.51 -11.42
N ALA A 471 13.59 1.10 -11.75
CA ALA A 471 12.99 -0.11 -11.19
C ALA A 471 13.70 -1.38 -11.66
N ALA A 472 14.29 -1.38 -12.87
CA ALA A 472 15.10 -2.47 -13.38
C ALA A 472 16.27 -2.83 -12.47
N GLU A 473 16.95 -1.84 -11.88
CA GLU A 473 18.07 -2.11 -10.97
C GLU A 473 17.60 -2.57 -9.59
N VAL A 474 16.46 -2.07 -9.11
CA VAL A 474 15.80 -2.58 -7.90
C VAL A 474 15.43 -4.06 -8.09
N PHE A 475 14.92 -4.43 -9.27
CA PHE A 475 14.62 -5.82 -9.62
C PHE A 475 15.88 -6.69 -9.62
N LYS A 476 16.98 -6.20 -10.22
CA LYS A 476 18.28 -6.89 -10.18
C LYS A 476 18.79 -7.10 -8.76
N LEU A 477 18.63 -6.15 -7.86
CA LEU A 477 18.99 -6.32 -6.44
C LEU A 477 18.08 -7.36 -5.77
N THR A 478 16.77 -7.20 -5.86
CA THR A 478 15.80 -8.07 -5.16
C THR A 478 15.89 -9.53 -5.58
N THR A 479 16.17 -9.81 -6.86
CA THR A 479 16.38 -11.19 -7.36
C THR A 479 17.62 -11.88 -6.79
N ARG A 480 18.57 -11.13 -6.22
CA ARG A 480 19.78 -11.66 -5.57
C ARG A 480 19.62 -11.93 -4.08
N LEU A 481 18.49 -11.57 -3.49
CA LEU A 481 18.22 -11.80 -2.07
C LEU A 481 17.88 -13.26 -1.75
N SER A 482 17.64 -14.10 -2.75
CA SER A 482 17.29 -15.51 -2.56
C SER A 482 18.39 -16.27 -1.80
N VAL A 483 18.03 -16.88 -0.68
CA VAL A 483 18.89 -17.71 0.17
C VAL A 483 18.20 -19.06 0.36
N ASP A 484 18.89 -20.13 0.01
CA ASP A 484 18.44 -21.51 0.18
C ASP A 484 19.06 -22.09 1.46
N PHE A 485 18.23 -22.62 2.36
CA PHE A 485 18.70 -23.23 3.60
C PHE A 485 19.10 -24.68 3.37
N LEU A 486 20.25 -25.09 3.93
CA LEU A 486 20.64 -26.50 3.95
C LEU A 486 19.56 -27.26 4.73
N HIS A 487 19.27 -28.51 4.33
CA HIS A 487 18.24 -29.38 4.93
C HIS A 487 16.79 -29.14 4.50
N GLY A 488 16.54 -28.36 3.44
CA GLY A 488 15.21 -28.30 2.82
C GLY A 488 14.19 -27.45 3.58
N GLU A 489 14.64 -26.56 4.47
CA GLU A 489 13.78 -25.56 5.16
C GLU A 489 13.24 -24.46 4.22
N GLY A 490 13.48 -24.62 2.92
CA GLY A 490 12.97 -23.76 1.86
C GLY A 490 13.94 -22.65 1.48
N CYS A 491 13.36 -21.59 0.93
CA CYS A 491 14.08 -20.46 0.36
C CYS A 491 13.47 -19.16 0.89
N GLN A 492 14.30 -18.25 1.37
CA GLN A 492 13.87 -16.92 1.84
C GLN A 492 14.63 -15.82 1.10
N SER A 493 14.04 -14.64 1.02
CA SER A 493 14.73 -13.46 0.48
C SER A 493 15.31 -12.66 1.64
N LEU A 494 16.64 -12.64 1.79
CA LEU A 494 17.34 -12.02 2.91
C LEU A 494 18.56 -11.21 2.43
N PHE A 495 18.85 -10.12 3.15
CA PHE A 495 20.07 -9.32 2.96
C PHE A 495 21.31 -9.90 3.66
N TYR A 496 21.18 -11.07 4.28
CA TYR A 496 22.25 -11.84 4.92
C TYR A 496 22.08 -13.32 4.60
N VAL A 497 23.16 -14.08 4.74
CA VAL A 497 23.18 -15.55 4.69
C VAL A 497 23.61 -16.07 6.06
N ARG A 498 23.24 -17.32 6.37
CA ARG A 498 23.52 -17.98 7.66
C ARG A 498 24.53 -19.11 7.47
N SER A 499 25.21 -19.53 8.54
CA SER A 499 26.19 -20.64 8.51
C SER A 499 25.58 -21.97 8.02
N ASP A 500 24.29 -22.18 8.23
CA ASP A 500 23.51 -23.32 7.70
C ASP A 500 22.98 -23.13 6.29
N THR A 501 23.41 -22.08 5.60
CA THR A 501 23.22 -21.90 4.16
C THR A 501 24.58 -21.95 3.46
N HIS A 502 25.62 -21.45 4.12
CA HIS A 502 26.98 -21.31 3.62
C HIS A 502 27.97 -21.52 4.78
N PRO A 503 28.66 -22.67 4.85
CA PRO A 503 29.64 -22.91 5.91
C PRO A 503 30.86 -21.97 5.74
N TRP A 504 31.18 -21.21 6.78
CA TRP A 504 32.26 -20.21 6.75
C TRP A 504 33.67 -20.80 6.80
N HIS A 505 33.78 -22.06 7.23
CA HIS A 505 35.04 -22.67 7.67
C HIS A 505 35.55 -23.81 6.77
N ASP A 506 34.97 -24.00 5.57
CA ASP A 506 35.49 -25.00 4.62
C ASP A 506 36.74 -24.48 3.89
N GLY A 507 37.88 -24.65 4.56
CA GLY A 507 39.21 -24.97 4.03
C GLY A 507 39.98 -23.95 3.18
N ASP A 508 39.34 -23.17 2.31
CA ASP A 508 40.06 -22.35 1.31
C ASP A 508 39.31 -21.11 0.80
N TYR A 509 38.05 -20.91 1.20
CA TYR A 509 37.20 -19.82 0.69
C TYR A 509 36.93 -18.74 1.74
N ARG A 510 37.96 -17.98 2.15
CA ARG A 510 37.69 -16.65 2.72
C ARG A 510 37.07 -15.79 1.62
N TYR A 511 35.92 -15.17 1.89
CA TYR A 511 35.31 -14.23 0.95
C TYR A 511 36.30 -13.10 0.60
N ARG A 512 36.88 -13.13 -0.60
CA ARG A 512 37.59 -11.98 -1.16
C ARG A 512 36.61 -11.17 -2.01
N TYR A 513 36.02 -10.13 -1.43
CA TYR A 513 35.19 -9.19 -2.18
C TYR A 513 36.10 -8.24 -2.98
N GLN A 514 36.19 -8.42 -4.30
CA GLN A 514 37.17 -7.71 -5.15
C GLN A 514 37.01 -6.17 -5.22
N TYR A 515 35.89 -5.60 -4.79
CA TYR A 515 35.55 -4.20 -5.11
C TYR A 515 35.55 -3.26 -3.90
N LEU A 516 35.55 -3.83 -2.70
CA LEU A 516 36.13 -3.20 -1.54
C LEU A 516 37.32 -4.10 -1.23
N GLY A 517 38.48 -3.85 -1.83
CA GLY A 517 39.63 -4.77 -1.77
C GLY A 517 40.03 -5.23 -0.36
N ASP A 518 39.58 -4.48 0.66
CA ASP A 518 39.77 -4.73 2.09
C ASP A 518 38.45 -4.88 2.89
N PHE A 519 37.29 -5.10 2.25
CA PHE A 519 36.05 -5.34 2.99
C PHE A 519 36.01 -6.76 3.51
N ASP A 520 36.27 -6.84 4.81
CA ASP A 520 35.96 -8.00 5.62
C ASP A 520 34.51 -7.86 6.12
N PRO A 521 33.57 -8.70 5.66
CA PRO A 521 32.20 -8.63 6.14
C PRO A 521 32.19 -8.93 7.64
N ASP A 522 31.40 -8.19 8.41
CA ASP A 522 31.17 -8.55 9.81
C ASP A 522 30.44 -9.90 9.82
N ILE A 523 31.14 -10.94 10.30
CA ILE A 523 30.57 -12.24 10.60
C ILE A 523 30.29 -12.25 12.09
N GLY A 524 29.07 -12.62 12.47
CA GLY A 524 28.67 -12.63 13.86
C GLY A 524 27.63 -13.69 14.17
N HIS A 525 27.57 -14.10 15.42
CA HIS A 525 26.51 -14.97 15.91
C HIS A 525 25.15 -14.28 15.81
N ILE A 526 24.16 -15.01 15.31
CA ILE A 526 22.77 -14.59 15.36
C ILE A 526 22.25 -14.95 16.76
N PRO A 527 21.83 -13.95 17.56
CA PRO A 527 21.33 -14.17 18.90
C PRO A 527 20.26 -15.26 19.00
N ALA A 528 20.35 -16.03 20.07
CA ALA A 528 19.50 -17.17 20.41
C ALA A 528 19.63 -18.40 19.48
N THR A 529 20.30 -18.29 18.33
CA THR A 529 20.56 -19.42 17.44
C THR A 529 21.99 -19.96 17.57
N GLN A 530 22.23 -21.17 17.08
CA GLN A 530 23.58 -21.72 16.91
C GLN A 530 24.31 -21.19 15.65
N TYR A 531 23.63 -20.36 14.86
CA TYR A 531 24.11 -19.95 13.54
C TYR A 531 24.84 -18.62 13.60
N GLU A 532 25.80 -18.48 12.71
CA GLU A 532 26.44 -17.20 12.40
C GLU A 532 25.80 -16.63 11.13
N ALA A 533 25.84 -15.32 10.96
CA ALA A 533 25.43 -14.66 9.73
C ALA A 533 26.54 -13.76 9.19
N ALA A 534 26.44 -13.46 7.90
CA ALA A 534 27.17 -12.40 7.22
C ALA A 534 26.26 -11.76 6.17
N VAL A 535 26.58 -10.54 5.75
CA VAL A 535 25.86 -9.87 4.65
C VAL A 535 25.85 -10.75 3.40
N ASN A 536 24.71 -10.77 2.71
CA ASN A 536 24.50 -11.65 1.56
C ASN A 536 25.56 -11.34 0.46
N PRO A 537 26.43 -12.31 0.11
CA PRO A 537 27.51 -12.07 -0.84
C PRO A 537 27.03 -11.65 -2.23
N SER A 538 25.84 -12.10 -2.63
CA SER A 538 25.22 -11.72 -3.90
C SER A 538 24.84 -10.24 -3.93
N VAL A 539 24.47 -9.66 -2.78
CA VAL A 539 24.20 -8.23 -2.64
C VAL A 539 25.50 -7.43 -2.76
N VAL A 540 26.58 -7.88 -2.13
CA VAL A 540 27.89 -7.23 -2.27
C VAL A 540 28.37 -7.31 -3.73
N LYS A 541 28.31 -8.50 -4.36
CA LYS A 541 28.65 -8.68 -5.77
C LYS A 541 27.83 -7.77 -6.69
N TRP A 542 26.54 -7.59 -6.40
CA TRP A 542 25.70 -6.65 -7.13
C TRP A 542 26.19 -5.22 -7.00
N SER A 543 26.51 -4.76 -5.78
CA SER A 543 27.02 -3.41 -5.56
C SER A 543 28.29 -3.17 -6.36
N ASN A 544 29.18 -4.17 -6.45
CA ASN A 544 30.41 -4.11 -7.24
C ASN A 544 30.13 -3.91 -8.72
N VAL A 545 29.21 -4.70 -9.28
CA VAL A 545 28.79 -4.57 -10.67
C VAL A 545 28.16 -3.20 -10.92
N LEU A 546 27.34 -2.73 -9.99
CA LEU A 546 26.71 -1.41 -10.11
C LEU A 546 27.76 -0.32 -10.18
N VAL A 547 28.75 -0.30 -9.29
CA VAL A 547 29.73 0.78 -9.36
C VAL A 547 30.72 0.64 -10.50
N ALA A 548 31.08 -0.57 -10.91
CA ALA A 548 31.86 -0.79 -12.12
C ALA A 548 31.15 -0.24 -13.36
N SER A 549 29.80 -0.28 -13.40
CA SER A 549 29.03 0.33 -14.50
C SER A 549 29.13 1.87 -14.56
N TYR A 550 29.62 2.49 -13.49
CA TYR A 550 29.90 3.93 -13.41
C TYR A 550 31.41 4.23 -13.54
N GLU A 551 32.24 3.28 -13.98
CA GLU A 551 33.67 3.50 -14.14
C GLU A 551 33.97 4.71 -15.04
N GLY A 552 34.81 5.61 -14.54
CA GLY A 552 35.14 6.88 -15.21
C GLY A 552 34.11 8.00 -15.04
N GLN A 553 32.97 7.74 -14.39
CA GLN A 553 31.95 8.76 -14.12
C GLN A 553 32.15 9.40 -12.74
N PRO A 554 31.90 10.72 -12.57
CA PRO A 554 32.03 11.40 -11.27
C PRO A 554 31.20 10.76 -10.16
N GLU A 555 30.01 10.24 -10.49
CA GLU A 555 29.08 9.59 -9.57
C GLU A 555 29.68 8.33 -8.92
N GLN A 556 30.65 7.69 -9.59
CA GLN A 556 31.27 6.45 -9.11
C GLN A 556 31.75 6.58 -7.66
N ARG A 557 32.39 7.71 -7.32
CA ARG A 557 32.93 7.97 -5.97
C ARG A 557 31.83 8.17 -4.94
N LEU A 558 30.72 8.80 -5.33
CA LEU A 558 29.57 9.00 -4.45
C LEU A 558 28.86 7.68 -4.16
N ILE A 559 28.70 6.83 -5.19
CA ILE A 559 28.12 5.49 -5.05
C ILE A 559 29.04 4.60 -4.19
N GLN A 560 30.37 4.67 -4.39
CA GLN A 560 31.35 4.01 -3.52
C GLN A 560 31.20 4.42 -2.06
N LYS A 561 31.16 5.73 -1.80
CA LYS A 561 31.01 6.27 -0.46
C LYS A 561 29.71 5.82 0.19
N TRP A 562 28.60 5.81 -0.57
CA TRP A 562 27.32 5.30 -0.13
C TRP A 562 27.38 3.84 0.31
N PHE A 563 27.89 2.95 -0.57
CA PHE A 563 28.01 1.54 -0.23
C PHE A 563 28.97 1.29 0.92
N LYS A 564 30.07 2.04 1.01
CA LYS A 564 30.99 1.96 2.16
C LYS A 564 30.25 2.27 3.46
N ILE A 565 29.46 3.34 3.52
CA ILE A 565 28.66 3.68 4.71
C ILE A 565 27.71 2.51 5.05
N VAL A 566 26.93 2.03 4.09
CA VAL A 566 25.91 1.00 4.35
C VAL A 566 26.54 -0.32 4.78
N PHE A 567 27.55 -0.83 4.08
CA PHE A 567 28.14 -2.14 4.39
C PHE A 567 29.03 -2.13 5.63
N THR A 568 29.76 -1.05 5.90
CA THR A 568 30.74 -1.02 7.01
C THR A 568 30.19 -0.46 8.32
N LEU A 569 29.05 0.23 8.30
CA LEU A 569 28.51 0.90 9.48
C LEU A 569 27.06 0.51 9.81
N VAL A 570 26.30 -0.04 8.85
CA VAL A 570 24.86 -0.28 8.99
C VAL A 570 24.52 -1.77 8.93
N LEU A 571 24.92 -2.46 7.85
CA LEU A 571 24.67 -3.90 7.66
C LEU A 571 25.71 -4.76 8.40
N LEU A 572 25.91 -4.46 9.68
CA LEU A 572 26.75 -5.25 10.59
C LEU A 572 25.89 -6.30 11.30
N ILE A 573 26.41 -7.50 11.46
CA ILE A 573 25.67 -8.61 12.08
C ILE A 573 25.61 -8.37 13.58
N ASP A 574 26.71 -7.93 14.20
CA ASP A 574 26.69 -7.42 15.56
C ASP A 574 25.97 -6.06 15.62
N HIS A 575 24.74 -6.09 16.14
CA HIS A 575 23.89 -4.92 16.27
C HIS A 575 24.50 -3.82 17.16
N ASN A 576 25.44 -4.13 18.06
CA ASN A 576 26.10 -3.14 18.91
C ASN A 576 27.13 -2.31 18.16
N LYS A 577 27.67 -2.82 17.05
CA LYS A 577 28.62 -2.10 16.20
C LYS A 577 27.93 -1.15 15.23
N ARG A 578 26.62 -1.30 15.00
CA ARG A 578 25.85 -0.46 14.08
C ARG A 578 25.83 0.98 14.58
N ILE A 579 25.99 1.93 13.65
CA ILE A 579 25.85 3.35 13.97
C ILE A 579 24.40 3.70 14.36
N SER A 580 24.21 4.79 15.09
CA SER A 580 22.87 5.31 15.39
C SER A 580 22.22 5.93 14.16
N ALA A 581 20.89 6.05 14.17
CA ALA A 581 20.14 6.74 13.12
C ALA A 581 20.61 8.19 12.92
N ALA A 582 20.91 8.93 13.99
CA ALA A 582 21.46 10.29 13.90
C ALA A 582 22.80 10.33 13.15
N LYS A 583 23.74 9.43 13.47
CA LYS A 583 25.02 9.33 12.76
C LYS A 583 24.84 8.90 11.31
N LEU A 584 23.89 8.00 11.04
CA LEU A 584 23.57 7.57 9.67
C LEU A 584 23.03 8.75 8.84
N ARG A 585 22.10 9.55 9.39
CA ARG A 585 21.59 10.78 8.77
C ARG A 585 22.75 11.69 8.37
N ASP A 586 23.68 11.98 9.28
CA ASP A 586 24.79 12.90 9.01
C ASP A 586 25.68 12.40 7.86
N ARG A 587 25.98 11.10 7.84
CA ARG A 587 26.80 10.48 6.79
C ARG A 587 26.11 10.44 5.44
N LEU A 588 24.81 10.12 5.39
CA LEU A 588 24.05 10.11 4.14
C LEU A 588 23.76 11.53 3.63
N SER A 589 23.55 12.49 4.53
CA SER A 589 23.37 13.91 4.20
C SER A 589 24.62 14.48 3.52
N ASP A 590 25.81 14.14 4.00
CA ASP A 590 27.07 14.54 3.35
C ASP A 590 27.17 13.98 1.91
N VAL A 591 26.84 12.71 1.68
CA VAL A 591 26.81 12.14 0.31
C VAL A 591 25.76 12.86 -0.55
N GLN A 592 24.58 13.12 0.02
CA GLN A 592 23.48 13.80 -0.68
C GLN A 592 23.85 15.24 -1.08
N GLN A 593 24.51 16.00 -0.21
CA GLN A 593 24.94 17.37 -0.49
C GLN A 593 26.02 17.41 -1.57
N GLN A 594 26.95 16.46 -1.55
CA GLN A 594 27.95 16.31 -2.61
C GLN A 594 27.29 15.98 -3.95
N TRP A 595 26.30 15.07 -3.94
CA TRP A 595 25.52 14.75 -5.13
C TRP A 595 24.75 15.95 -5.67
N ARG A 596 24.12 16.74 -4.79
CA ARG A 596 23.40 17.97 -5.16
C ARG A 596 24.33 19.01 -5.78
N SER A 597 25.53 19.17 -5.21
CA SER A 597 26.53 20.11 -5.72
C SER A 597 27.01 19.68 -7.12
N TYR A 598 27.21 18.38 -7.32
CA TYR A 598 27.52 17.81 -8.63
C TYR A 598 26.41 18.06 -9.66
N GLU A 599 25.13 17.84 -9.30
CA GLU A 599 24.00 18.10 -10.21
C GLU A 599 23.84 19.60 -10.55
N ALA A 600 24.22 20.50 -9.63
CA ALA A 600 24.17 21.94 -9.86
C ALA A 600 25.32 22.45 -10.76
N GLU A 601 26.53 21.91 -10.57
CA GLU A 601 27.74 22.33 -11.30
C GLU A 601 28.59 21.12 -11.75
N PRO A 602 28.22 20.42 -12.83
CA PRO A 602 28.92 19.21 -13.26
C PRO A 602 30.40 19.43 -13.63
N GLY A 603 30.74 20.64 -14.10
CA GLY A 603 32.09 20.98 -14.61
C GLY A 603 33.18 21.11 -13.54
N ASN A 604 32.83 21.46 -12.29
CA ASN A 604 33.81 21.71 -11.22
C ASN A 604 34.27 20.42 -10.50
N PHE A 605 33.57 19.31 -10.69
CA PHE A 605 33.82 18.09 -9.91
C PHE A 605 35.05 17.30 -10.39
N ALA A 606 35.43 17.41 -11.67
CA ALA A 606 36.64 16.79 -12.21
C ALA A 606 37.91 17.33 -11.53
N ASP A 607 37.94 18.61 -11.18
CA ASP A 607 39.10 19.27 -10.56
C ASP A 607 39.22 18.99 -9.05
N ILE A 608 38.08 18.93 -8.34
CA ILE A 608 38.03 18.51 -6.92
C ILE A 608 38.46 17.05 -6.77
N ALA A 609 38.09 16.21 -7.75
CA ALA A 609 38.44 14.80 -7.77
C ALA A 609 39.96 14.56 -7.84
N VAL A 610 40.72 15.45 -8.49
CA VAL A 610 42.19 15.41 -8.57
C VAL A 610 42.83 15.98 -7.30
N ALA A 611 42.28 17.06 -6.73
CA ALA A 611 42.82 17.71 -5.54
C ALA A 611 42.72 16.84 -4.26
N THR A 612 41.67 16.00 -4.16
CA THR A 612 41.44 15.16 -2.97
C THR A 612 42.32 13.90 -2.95
N THR A 613 42.72 13.38 -4.11
CA THR A 613 43.65 12.23 -4.22
C THR A 613 45.10 12.56 -3.84
N LEU A 614 45.46 13.85 -3.75
CA LEU A 614 46.83 14.29 -3.44
C LEU A 614 47.04 14.69 -1.97
N ARG A 615 46.02 14.57 -1.10
CA ARG A 615 46.17 14.79 0.35
C ARG A 615 45.91 13.50 1.13
N PRO A 616 46.95 12.88 1.72
CA PRO A 616 46.73 11.82 2.71
C PRO A 616 45.98 12.44 3.89
N SER A 617 44.80 11.89 4.20
CA SER A 617 44.06 12.24 5.41
C SER A 617 44.89 11.86 6.63
N LYS A 618 45.34 12.85 7.41
CA LYS A 618 46.11 12.64 8.65
C LYS A 618 45.25 12.30 9.86
N ASP A 619 43.93 12.22 9.71
CA ASP A 619 43.02 11.99 10.83
C ASP A 619 42.64 10.52 10.95
N PHE A 620 43.60 9.67 11.26
CA PHE A 620 43.38 8.34 11.84
C PHE A 620 44.61 7.94 12.68
N VAL A 621 44.88 8.71 13.73
CA VAL A 621 45.74 8.25 14.83
C VAL A 621 44.84 7.98 16.03
N LYS A 622 44.89 6.73 16.50
CA LYS A 622 44.21 6.21 17.69
C LYS A 622 44.55 7.08 18.90
N HIS A 623 43.55 7.65 19.56
CA HIS A 623 43.66 8.00 20.97
C HIS A 623 43.43 6.73 21.80
N GLN A 624 44.54 6.19 22.32
CA GLN A 624 44.55 5.25 23.44
C GLN A 624 44.67 6.10 24.72
N PRO A 625 43.91 5.83 25.79
CA PRO A 625 44.07 6.55 27.05
C PRO A 625 45.01 5.75 27.95
N ASP A 626 46.18 6.28 28.26
CA ASP A 626 47.03 5.73 29.32
C ASP A 626 47.24 6.73 30.45
N ALA A 627 47.31 6.12 31.62
CA ALA A 627 47.30 6.67 32.95
C ALA A 627 48.55 7.53 33.27
N ALA A 628 48.33 8.54 34.12
CA ALA A 628 49.35 9.08 35.02
C ALA A 628 49.84 7.96 35.96
N SER A 629 51.07 7.88 36.47
CA SER A 629 52.16 8.84 36.70
C SER A 629 53.36 8.09 37.29
N GLY A 630 54.58 8.63 37.14
CA GLY A 630 55.75 8.33 37.98
C GLY A 630 57.02 8.09 37.15
N GLU A 631 57.87 9.10 36.98
CA GLU A 631 59.20 9.22 37.62
C GLU A 631 60.26 8.30 36.97
N ASN A 632 61.50 8.65 36.65
CA ASN A 632 62.30 9.88 36.64
C ASN A 632 63.64 9.50 35.93
N THR A 633 64.50 10.50 35.69
CA THR A 633 65.96 10.41 35.38
C THR A 633 66.47 10.07 33.97
N ASP A 634 66.96 11.13 33.33
CA ASP A 634 68.36 11.40 32.94
C ASP A 634 69.08 10.67 31.78
N HIS A 635 69.39 11.53 30.81
CA HIS A 635 70.70 11.74 30.15
C HIS A 635 71.10 10.92 28.90
N PRO A 636 71.94 11.55 28.04
CA PRO A 636 71.84 11.47 26.58
C PRO A 636 73.05 10.76 25.95
N VAL A 637 73.08 10.62 24.62
CA VAL A 637 74.28 10.86 23.78
C VAL A 637 73.99 10.61 22.29
N ALA A 638 74.31 11.64 21.52
CA ALA A 638 74.80 11.77 20.14
C ALA A 638 74.80 10.60 19.12
N ASN A 639 74.58 11.05 17.87
CA ASN A 639 75.48 10.96 16.70
C ASN A 639 75.00 10.21 15.44
N THR A 640 74.76 11.03 14.40
CA THR A 640 75.33 11.01 13.04
C THR A 640 75.33 9.71 12.22
N GLY A 641 74.83 9.81 10.99
CA GLY A 641 75.35 9.00 9.87
C GLY A 641 74.40 8.78 8.70
N ALA A 642 74.49 9.64 7.69
CA ALA A 642 74.20 9.29 6.28
C ALA A 642 75.55 9.19 5.54
N PRO A 643 75.64 8.86 4.24
CA PRO A 643 74.89 7.91 3.39
C PRO A 643 75.87 6.97 2.60
N ARG A 644 75.37 5.95 1.87
CA ARG A 644 76.03 5.47 0.62
C ARG A 644 75.16 4.57 -0.26
N ALA A 645 75.53 4.54 -1.53
CA ALA A 645 74.74 4.18 -2.71
C ALA A 645 75.12 2.84 -3.38
N ALA A 646 74.24 2.38 -4.29
CA ALA A 646 74.41 1.49 -5.48
C ALA A 646 74.74 -0.01 -5.23
N PRO A 647 74.60 -0.94 -6.21
CA PRO A 647 74.27 -0.86 -7.67
C PRO A 647 73.02 -1.72 -8.04
N GLY A 648 72.42 -1.81 -9.24
CA GLY A 648 72.84 -1.73 -10.65
C GLY A 648 72.65 -3.12 -11.31
N VAL A 649 71.59 -3.34 -12.10
CA VAL A 649 71.38 -4.54 -12.97
C VAL A 649 70.69 -4.13 -14.28
N GLN A 650 70.99 -4.87 -15.34
CA GLN A 650 71.06 -4.50 -16.76
C GLN A 650 70.17 -5.44 -17.64
N VAL A 651 69.80 -4.99 -18.85
CA VAL A 651 69.48 -5.76 -20.10
C VAL A 651 68.08 -6.44 -20.17
N HIS A 652 67.19 -6.25 -21.17
CA HIS A 652 67.27 -6.67 -22.58
C HIS A 652 66.33 -5.87 -23.53
N ARG A 653 66.78 -5.70 -24.79
CA ARG A 653 66.08 -5.14 -25.98
C ARG A 653 65.46 -6.24 -26.87
N SER A 654 64.24 -5.94 -27.39
CA SER A 654 63.63 -6.07 -28.75
C SER A 654 63.73 -7.40 -29.57
N PRO A 655 62.75 -7.72 -30.46
CA PRO A 655 62.68 -7.07 -31.79
C PRO A 655 61.27 -6.82 -32.39
N GLN A 656 61.25 -5.91 -33.38
CA GLN A 656 60.17 -5.61 -34.34
C GLN A 656 60.06 -6.67 -35.43
N ILE A 657 58.87 -6.86 -36.01
CA ILE A 657 58.65 -7.46 -37.35
C ILE A 657 57.63 -6.60 -38.12
N ARG A 658 57.89 -6.40 -39.42
CA ARG A 658 57.14 -5.62 -40.41
C ARG A 658 57.06 -6.44 -41.72
N ALA A 659 55.92 -6.42 -42.43
CA ALA A 659 55.67 -6.64 -43.89
C ALA A 659 54.21 -7.14 -44.08
N GLU A 660 53.31 -6.47 -44.82
CA GLU A 660 53.06 -6.55 -46.29
C GLU A 660 52.77 -7.99 -46.79
N GLY A 661 51.75 -8.35 -47.59
CA GLY A 661 50.69 -7.64 -48.30
C GLY A 661 49.80 -8.61 -49.13
N ARG A 662 48.70 -8.07 -49.68
CA ARG A 662 47.97 -8.36 -50.94
C ARG A 662 47.50 -9.78 -51.39
N ASP A 663 46.19 -9.80 -51.70
CA ASP A 663 45.52 -10.18 -52.97
C ASP A 663 45.23 -11.64 -53.38
N ALA A 664 44.04 -11.73 -53.99
CA ALA A 664 43.60 -12.62 -55.07
C ALA A 664 42.95 -13.97 -54.72
N LEU A 665 41.61 -13.93 -54.65
CA LEU A 665 40.72 -15.04 -55.04
C LEU A 665 40.39 -14.91 -56.54
N PRO A 666 40.46 -15.99 -57.31
CA PRO A 666 39.71 -16.10 -58.56
C PRO A 666 38.66 -17.23 -58.55
N PRO A 667 37.69 -17.16 -59.48
CA PRO A 667 36.42 -17.88 -59.47
C PRO A 667 36.37 -18.98 -60.55
N HIS A 668 35.24 -19.70 -60.64
CA HIS A 668 34.66 -20.45 -61.79
C HIS A 668 34.05 -21.79 -61.32
N VAL A 669 32.94 -22.33 -61.86
CA VAL A 669 31.84 -21.85 -62.71
C VAL A 669 30.83 -23.00 -62.92
N ARG A 670 29.57 -22.63 -63.20
CA ARG A 670 28.48 -23.34 -63.92
C ARG A 670 27.91 -24.65 -63.32
N SER A 671 26.62 -24.73 -63.00
CA SER A 671 25.38 -24.57 -63.82
C SER A 671 25.11 -25.76 -64.74
N LEU A 672 23.96 -26.42 -64.57
CA LEU A 672 22.78 -26.48 -65.47
C LEU A 672 21.91 -27.72 -65.09
N GLU A 673 20.68 -27.50 -64.63
CA GLU A 673 19.40 -27.82 -65.33
C GLU A 673 18.90 -29.26 -65.03
N HIS A 674 17.62 -29.62 -64.92
CA HIS A 674 16.31 -29.02 -65.21
C HIS A 674 15.25 -29.98 -64.59
N HIS A 675 14.12 -29.52 -64.03
CA HIS A 675 12.74 -29.91 -64.39
C HIS A 675 11.67 -29.39 -63.38
N ARG A 676 10.72 -28.65 -63.98
CA ARG A 676 9.34 -28.25 -63.62
C ARG A 676 8.51 -29.36 -62.94
N HIS A 677 7.40 -29.19 -62.20
CA HIS A 677 6.40 -28.14 -61.88
C HIS A 677 5.66 -28.61 -60.59
N SER A 678 5.16 -27.71 -59.75
CA SER A 678 3.76 -27.72 -59.26
C SER A 678 3.50 -26.56 -58.29
N SER A 679 2.37 -25.90 -58.50
CA SER A 679 1.78 -24.79 -57.79
C SER A 679 1.22 -25.16 -56.40
N HIS A 680 1.44 -24.34 -55.38
CA HIS A 680 0.46 -24.09 -54.31
C HIS A 680 0.78 -22.79 -53.54
N GLU A 681 -0.23 -21.92 -53.51
CA GLU A 681 -0.59 -20.88 -52.54
C GLU A 681 0.49 -20.25 -51.64
N SER A 682 0.76 -18.97 -51.91
CA SER A 682 1.51 -18.07 -51.05
C SER A 682 0.72 -17.75 -49.77
N ARG A 683 1.03 -18.43 -48.66
CA ARG A 683 0.78 -17.92 -47.31
C ARG A 683 1.86 -16.88 -46.98
N GLU A 684 1.45 -15.65 -46.66
CA GLU A 684 2.31 -14.64 -46.04
C GLU A 684 2.99 -15.25 -44.80
N ILE A 685 4.29 -15.53 -44.91
CA ILE A 685 5.13 -15.95 -43.79
C ILE A 685 5.40 -14.68 -42.96
N ARG A 686 4.59 -14.46 -41.92
CA ARG A 686 4.95 -13.51 -40.86
C ARG A 686 6.31 -13.94 -40.28
N PRO A 687 7.24 -13.01 -40.01
CA PRO A 687 8.51 -13.36 -39.36
C PRO A 687 8.21 -14.04 -38.02
N SER A 688 8.71 -15.27 -37.87
CA SER A 688 8.58 -16.09 -36.66
C SER A 688 9.17 -15.31 -35.47
N LYS A 689 8.31 -14.99 -34.50
CA LYS A 689 8.74 -14.46 -33.21
C LYS A 689 9.38 -15.61 -32.43
N THR A 690 10.50 -15.40 -31.77
CA THR A 690 11.03 -16.43 -30.86
C THR A 690 10.00 -16.70 -29.76
N LEU A 691 9.90 -17.96 -29.28
CA LEU A 691 8.95 -18.36 -28.22
C LEU A 691 9.02 -17.42 -27.00
N GLY A 692 10.22 -16.96 -26.67
CA GLY A 692 10.43 -16.00 -25.59
C GLY A 692 9.74 -14.65 -25.77
N VAL A 693 9.76 -14.11 -26.99
CA VAL A 693 9.06 -12.86 -27.32
C VAL A 693 7.54 -13.09 -27.29
N ALA A 694 7.07 -14.23 -27.81
CA ALA A 694 5.65 -14.59 -27.77
C ALA A 694 5.12 -14.70 -26.33
N ILE A 695 5.90 -15.30 -25.42
CA ILE A 695 5.56 -15.36 -23.99
C ILE A 695 5.54 -13.96 -23.37
N LYS A 696 6.55 -13.14 -23.65
CA LYS A 696 6.65 -11.77 -23.12
C LYS A 696 5.46 -10.89 -23.57
N ASP A 697 5.03 -11.06 -24.81
CA ASP A 697 3.88 -10.36 -25.40
C ASP A 697 2.52 -10.95 -24.96
N ASN A 698 2.54 -12.06 -24.19
CA ASN A 698 1.36 -12.84 -23.80
C ASN A 698 0.51 -13.30 -25.02
N ASP A 699 1.17 -13.59 -26.14
CA ASP A 699 0.57 -13.98 -27.42
C ASP A 699 0.42 -15.51 -27.51
N ALA A 700 -0.74 -16.02 -27.09
CA ALA A 700 -1.02 -17.45 -27.04
C ALA A 700 -0.92 -18.13 -28.42
N GLU A 701 -1.27 -17.44 -29.50
CA GLU A 701 -1.26 -18.03 -30.84
C GLU A 701 0.17 -18.14 -31.37
N ALA A 702 0.99 -17.09 -31.19
CA ALA A 702 2.40 -17.18 -31.51
C ALA A 702 3.11 -18.28 -30.71
N VAL A 703 2.76 -18.47 -29.42
CA VAL A 703 3.28 -19.59 -28.61
C VAL A 703 2.90 -20.95 -29.21
N ARG A 704 1.64 -21.14 -29.64
CA ARG A 704 1.22 -22.40 -30.27
C ARG A 704 1.97 -22.67 -31.57
N ILE A 705 2.11 -21.66 -32.42
CA ILE A 705 2.84 -21.75 -33.70
C ILE A 705 4.29 -22.16 -33.46
N GLU A 706 4.97 -21.54 -32.50
CA GLU A 706 6.36 -21.87 -32.19
C GLU A 706 6.51 -23.27 -31.58
N LEU A 707 5.59 -23.70 -30.71
CA LEU A 707 5.61 -25.04 -30.13
C LEU A 707 5.20 -26.15 -31.12
N ASP A 708 4.35 -25.85 -32.10
CA ASP A 708 4.04 -26.77 -33.19
C ASP A 708 5.24 -26.95 -34.13
N ARG A 709 6.08 -25.92 -34.23
CA ARG A 709 7.32 -25.95 -35.01
C ARG A 709 8.43 -26.74 -34.30
N ASP A 710 8.57 -26.54 -32.99
CA ASP A 710 9.57 -27.22 -32.17
C ASP A 710 9.06 -27.38 -30.72
N PRO A 711 8.47 -28.54 -30.39
CA PRO A 711 8.01 -28.85 -29.03
C PRO A 711 9.15 -28.86 -28.00
N GLY A 712 10.40 -29.12 -28.43
CA GLY A 712 11.57 -29.19 -27.55
C GLY A 712 11.90 -27.87 -26.87
N GLN A 713 11.40 -26.74 -27.40
CA GLN A 713 11.56 -25.43 -26.78
C GLN A 713 10.96 -25.35 -25.37
N LEU A 714 10.05 -26.26 -24.98
CA LEU A 714 9.53 -26.36 -23.60
C LEU A 714 10.62 -26.68 -22.57
N GLU A 715 11.66 -27.41 -22.97
CA GLU A 715 12.78 -27.82 -22.12
C GLU A 715 13.96 -26.83 -22.17
N HIS A 716 13.94 -25.90 -23.13
CA HIS A 716 15.03 -24.97 -23.36
C HIS A 716 14.76 -23.60 -22.71
N PRO A 717 15.71 -23.05 -21.93
CA PRO A 717 15.52 -21.74 -21.32
C PRO A 717 15.36 -20.64 -22.38
N CYS A 718 14.33 -19.80 -22.24
CA CYS A 718 14.11 -18.73 -23.21
C CYS A 718 14.93 -17.47 -22.91
N SER A 719 15.26 -17.22 -21.64
CA SER A 719 16.13 -16.11 -21.23
C SER A 719 16.75 -16.39 -19.86
N GLY A 720 18.07 -16.22 -19.75
CA GLY A 720 18.77 -16.23 -18.46
C GLY A 720 18.49 -17.46 -17.58
N SER A 721 18.54 -18.65 -18.18
CA SER A 721 18.26 -19.97 -17.57
C SER A 721 16.84 -20.19 -17.03
N ILE A 722 15.86 -19.35 -17.44
CA ILE A 722 14.45 -19.52 -17.07
C ILE A 722 13.69 -20.29 -18.16
N LEU A 723 12.99 -21.34 -17.75
CA LEU A 723 12.15 -22.17 -18.62
C LEU A 723 10.84 -21.44 -19.03
N PRO A 724 10.24 -21.79 -20.19
CA PRO A 724 9.04 -21.13 -20.71
C PRO A 724 7.90 -20.98 -19.71
N LEU A 725 7.55 -22.06 -18.98
CA LEU A 725 6.46 -22.04 -17.98
C LEU A 725 6.77 -21.07 -16.84
N HIS A 726 7.97 -21.14 -16.26
CA HIS A 726 8.39 -20.24 -15.19
C HIS A 726 8.48 -18.79 -15.66
N TRP A 727 8.87 -18.57 -16.91
CA TRP A 727 8.92 -17.23 -17.48
C TRP A 727 7.53 -16.64 -17.68
N ALA A 728 6.58 -17.43 -18.20
CA ALA A 728 5.20 -17.01 -18.36
C ALA A 728 4.55 -16.66 -17.00
N ILE A 729 4.77 -17.48 -15.97
CA ILE A 729 4.29 -17.21 -14.60
C ILE A 729 4.92 -15.92 -14.06
N SER A 730 6.24 -15.76 -14.19
CA SER A 730 6.96 -14.59 -13.67
C SER A 730 6.53 -13.27 -14.34
N ASN A 731 6.08 -13.32 -15.60
CA ASN A 731 5.57 -12.14 -16.32
C ASN A 731 4.05 -12.03 -16.31
N GLN A 732 3.34 -12.89 -15.57
CA GLN A 732 1.87 -12.90 -15.53
C GLN A 732 1.23 -13.03 -16.93
N ALA A 733 1.90 -13.76 -17.83
CA ALA A 733 1.47 -13.99 -19.20
C ALA A 733 0.49 -15.17 -19.26
N TYR A 734 -0.73 -14.98 -18.75
CA TYR A 734 -1.71 -16.06 -18.54
C TYR A 734 -2.19 -16.77 -19.81
N SER A 735 -2.31 -16.03 -20.92
CA SER A 735 -2.76 -16.58 -22.20
C SER A 735 -1.66 -17.44 -22.82
N ALA A 736 -0.42 -16.95 -22.79
CA ALA A 736 0.76 -17.71 -23.17
C ALA A 736 0.94 -18.93 -22.25
N LEU A 737 0.77 -18.78 -20.94
CA LEU A 737 0.86 -19.88 -19.98
C LEU A 737 -0.15 -20.98 -20.29
N ASP A 738 -1.40 -20.65 -20.60
CA ASP A 738 -2.41 -21.65 -20.97
C ASP A 738 -2.01 -22.41 -22.25
N ALA A 739 -1.47 -21.72 -23.25
CA ALA A 739 -0.95 -22.35 -24.46
C ALA A 739 0.26 -23.25 -24.21
N LEU A 740 1.20 -22.83 -23.35
CA LEU A 740 2.33 -23.65 -22.92
C LEU A 740 1.83 -24.91 -22.20
N LEU A 741 0.88 -24.76 -21.26
CA LEU A 741 0.31 -25.87 -20.51
C LEU A 741 -0.45 -26.85 -21.40
N GLN A 742 -1.12 -26.40 -22.47
CA GLN A 742 -1.76 -27.28 -23.46
C GLN A 742 -0.77 -28.24 -24.14
N LYS A 743 0.47 -27.80 -24.37
CA LYS A 743 1.53 -28.59 -25.02
C LYS A 743 2.50 -29.28 -24.04
N SER A 744 2.43 -28.95 -22.76
CA SER A 744 3.25 -29.56 -21.70
C SER A 744 2.74 -30.95 -21.29
N ASP A 745 3.60 -31.73 -20.64
CA ASP A 745 3.27 -32.96 -19.90
C ASP A 745 3.76 -32.86 -18.45
N THR A 746 3.59 -33.93 -17.67
CA THR A 746 4.01 -33.97 -16.27
C THR A 746 5.51 -33.82 -16.08
N LYS A 747 6.33 -34.28 -17.03
CA LYS A 747 7.78 -34.10 -16.95
C LYS A 747 8.12 -32.62 -17.02
N ILE A 748 7.53 -31.89 -17.98
CA ILE A 748 7.75 -30.46 -18.19
C ILE A 748 7.27 -29.63 -16.99
N THR A 749 6.08 -29.89 -16.46
CA THR A 749 5.52 -29.11 -15.34
C THR A 749 6.28 -29.31 -14.03
N ASP A 750 6.93 -30.47 -13.86
CA ASP A 750 7.72 -30.82 -12.68
C ASP A 750 9.18 -30.36 -12.76
N ILE A 751 9.63 -29.84 -13.92
CA ILE A 751 10.99 -29.31 -14.03
C ILE A 751 11.16 -28.16 -13.04
N ARG A 752 12.25 -28.23 -12.28
CA ARG A 752 12.61 -27.19 -11.32
C ARG A 752 13.45 -26.12 -12.01
N CYS A 753 12.93 -24.90 -12.09
CA CYS A 753 13.73 -23.74 -12.42
C CYS A 753 14.06 -23.01 -11.12
N ARG A 754 15.35 -22.81 -10.83
CA ARG A 754 15.83 -22.21 -9.57
C ARG A 754 15.24 -22.91 -8.34
N GLY A 755 15.28 -24.24 -8.35
CA GLY A 755 14.80 -25.09 -7.25
C GLY A 755 13.29 -25.28 -7.15
N ARG A 756 12.48 -24.60 -7.98
CA ARG A 756 11.00 -24.60 -7.85
C ARG A 756 10.29 -25.12 -9.09
N THR A 757 9.23 -25.89 -8.90
CA THR A 757 8.30 -26.26 -9.98
C THR A 757 7.39 -25.08 -10.35
N ALA A 758 6.70 -25.17 -11.49
CA ALA A 758 5.74 -24.15 -11.91
C ALA A 758 4.62 -23.93 -10.86
N LEU A 759 4.14 -25.01 -10.23
CA LEU A 759 3.15 -24.94 -9.14
C LEU A 759 3.70 -24.23 -7.90
N GLN A 760 4.93 -24.56 -7.48
CA GLN A 760 5.55 -23.90 -6.32
C GLN A 760 5.78 -22.41 -6.57
N LEU A 761 6.13 -22.03 -7.81
CA LEU A 761 6.26 -20.63 -8.20
C LEU A 761 4.91 -19.90 -8.14
N ALA A 762 3.84 -20.53 -8.62
CA ALA A 762 2.47 -19.97 -8.57
C ALA A 762 1.98 -19.73 -7.12
N CYS A 763 2.47 -20.54 -6.17
CA CYS A 763 2.13 -20.44 -4.75
C CYS A 763 2.99 -19.43 -3.95
N GLN A 764 3.93 -18.73 -4.60
CA GLN A 764 4.83 -17.82 -3.90
C GLN A 764 4.10 -16.59 -3.33
N GLY A 765 4.49 -16.15 -2.12
CA GLY A 765 3.90 -14.97 -1.48
C GLY A 765 2.43 -15.20 -1.11
N SER A 766 1.55 -14.29 -1.55
CA SER A 766 0.09 -14.46 -1.45
C SER A 766 -0.49 -15.42 -2.51
N GLY A 767 0.33 -15.88 -3.45
CA GLY A 767 -0.06 -16.69 -4.59
C GLY A 767 -0.68 -15.89 -5.73
N ASP A 768 -0.53 -16.43 -6.93
CA ASP A 768 -1.15 -15.91 -8.15
C ASP A 768 -2.42 -16.72 -8.48
N THR A 769 -3.58 -16.18 -8.11
CA THR A 769 -4.90 -16.80 -8.33
C THR A 769 -5.13 -17.15 -9.80
N ARG A 770 -4.70 -16.32 -10.75
CA ARG A 770 -4.93 -16.55 -12.18
C ARG A 770 -4.04 -17.66 -12.71
N THR A 771 -2.78 -17.69 -12.29
CA THR A 771 -1.87 -18.80 -12.57
C THR A 771 -2.42 -20.12 -12.00
N LEU A 772 -2.87 -20.14 -10.74
CA LEU A 772 -3.44 -21.34 -10.12
C LEU A 772 -4.72 -21.82 -10.84
N LYS A 773 -5.57 -20.90 -11.31
CA LYS A 773 -6.73 -21.25 -12.16
C LYS A 773 -6.32 -21.82 -13.52
N CYS A 774 -5.23 -21.32 -14.13
CA CYS A 774 -4.67 -21.92 -15.35
C CYS A 774 -4.18 -23.34 -15.08
N ILE A 775 -3.41 -23.54 -14.01
CA ILE A 775 -2.98 -24.86 -13.55
C ILE A 775 -4.19 -25.78 -13.29
N GLY A 776 -5.26 -25.27 -12.67
CA GLY A 776 -6.52 -25.98 -12.45
C GLY A 776 -7.16 -26.58 -13.69
N ARG A 777 -7.14 -25.84 -14.80
CA ARG A 777 -7.66 -26.34 -16.10
C ARG A 777 -6.82 -27.47 -16.69
N HIS A 778 -5.56 -27.61 -16.25
CA HIS A 778 -4.61 -28.61 -16.71
C HIS A 778 -4.11 -29.51 -15.56
N HIS A 779 -4.90 -29.69 -14.50
CA HIS A 779 -4.48 -30.36 -13.26
C HIS A 779 -3.89 -31.77 -13.49
N GLN A 780 -4.42 -32.53 -14.45
CA GLN A 780 -3.92 -33.85 -14.83
C GLN A 780 -2.45 -33.87 -15.28
N LYS A 781 -1.88 -32.70 -15.61
CA LYS A 781 -0.49 -32.56 -16.01
C LYS A 781 0.44 -32.31 -14.83
N PHE A 782 -0.05 -32.00 -13.64
CA PHE A 782 0.79 -31.63 -12.50
C PHE A 782 0.84 -32.74 -11.46
N ASN A 783 2.02 -32.92 -10.85
CA ASN A 783 2.12 -33.64 -9.60
C ASN A 783 1.82 -32.71 -8.43
N PHE A 784 0.96 -33.17 -7.53
CA PHE A 784 0.49 -32.43 -6.37
C PHE A 784 0.92 -33.11 -5.06
N PRO A 785 2.19 -33.01 -4.64
CA PRO A 785 2.61 -33.54 -3.35
C PRO A 785 1.80 -32.89 -2.22
N LEU A 786 1.30 -33.69 -1.27
CA LEU A 786 0.53 -33.18 -0.14
C LEU A 786 1.30 -32.12 0.68
N GLU A 787 2.63 -32.22 0.71
CA GLU A 787 3.49 -31.26 1.42
C GLU A 787 3.48 -29.88 0.76
N VAL A 788 3.49 -29.80 -0.57
CA VAL A 788 3.37 -28.52 -1.30
C VAL A 788 2.06 -27.82 -0.95
N TYR A 789 0.97 -28.57 -0.77
CA TYR A 789 -0.30 -28.01 -0.31
C TYR A 789 -0.22 -27.47 1.11
N LYS A 790 0.24 -28.29 2.06
CA LYS A 790 0.32 -27.91 3.48
C LYS A 790 1.20 -26.68 3.70
N ASP A 791 2.37 -26.66 3.05
CA ASP A 791 3.37 -25.60 3.21
C ASP A 791 2.90 -24.25 2.66
N ASN A 792 2.14 -24.27 1.56
CA ASN A 792 1.72 -23.05 0.89
C ASN A 792 0.36 -22.55 1.36
N LYS A 793 -0.60 -23.43 1.73
CA LYS A 793 -1.99 -23.06 2.05
C LYS A 793 -2.12 -21.90 3.05
N ARG A 794 -1.28 -21.92 4.09
CA ARG A 794 -1.30 -20.90 5.17
C ARG A 794 -0.81 -19.53 4.73
N ARG A 795 -0.03 -19.46 3.65
CA ARG A 795 0.62 -18.23 3.15
C ARG A 795 -0.19 -17.56 2.04
N LEU A 796 -1.03 -18.33 1.34
CA LEU A 796 -1.86 -17.84 0.24
C LEU A 796 -2.96 -16.89 0.72
N GLY A 797 -3.27 -15.88 -0.10
CA GLY A 797 -4.47 -15.05 0.02
C GLY A 797 -5.75 -15.87 -0.22
N ALA A 798 -6.90 -15.35 0.19
CA ALA A 798 -8.16 -16.11 0.21
C ALA A 798 -8.53 -16.74 -1.15
N GLU A 799 -8.42 -15.98 -2.25
CA GLU A 799 -8.75 -16.48 -3.58
C GLU A 799 -7.75 -17.52 -4.11
N ALA A 800 -6.45 -17.27 -3.94
CA ALA A 800 -5.40 -18.20 -4.34
C ALA A 800 -5.49 -19.50 -3.52
N ARG A 801 -5.79 -19.39 -2.24
CA ARG A 801 -6.05 -20.54 -1.35
C ARG A 801 -7.25 -21.35 -1.83
N LYS A 802 -8.34 -20.69 -2.19
CA LYS A 802 -9.52 -21.36 -2.76
C LYS A 802 -9.18 -22.08 -4.07
N ALA A 803 -8.45 -21.44 -4.97
CA ALA A 803 -8.00 -22.06 -6.21
C ALA A 803 -7.09 -23.28 -5.97
N LEU A 804 -6.22 -23.22 -4.95
CA LEU A 804 -5.40 -24.36 -4.54
C LEU A 804 -6.21 -25.46 -3.85
N ASP A 805 -7.23 -25.12 -3.07
CA ASP A 805 -8.15 -26.08 -2.47
C ASP A 805 -8.96 -26.82 -3.55
N ASP A 806 -9.42 -26.12 -4.58
CA ASP A 806 -10.12 -26.70 -5.74
C ASP A 806 -9.21 -27.67 -6.52
N LEU A 807 -7.89 -27.41 -6.57
CA LEU A 807 -6.89 -28.29 -7.15
C LEU A 807 -6.69 -29.60 -6.36
N TYR A 808 -6.70 -29.53 -5.02
CA TYR A 808 -6.46 -30.68 -4.14
C TYR A 808 -7.71 -31.45 -3.73
N SER A 809 -8.89 -30.90 -3.99
CA SER A 809 -10.18 -31.54 -3.73
C SER A 809 -10.93 -31.87 -5.03
N PRO A 810 -10.40 -32.73 -5.93
CA PRO A 810 -11.12 -33.08 -7.14
C PRO A 810 -12.47 -33.72 -6.78
N LYS A 811 -13.56 -33.12 -7.27
CA LYS A 811 -14.92 -33.65 -7.12
C LYS A 811 -15.14 -35.00 -7.84
N ASP A 812 -14.13 -35.49 -8.56
CA ASP A 812 -14.20 -36.66 -9.44
C ASP A 812 -13.62 -37.96 -8.84
N ALA A 813 -13.17 -37.97 -7.58
CA ALA A 813 -12.88 -39.21 -6.85
C ALA A 813 -14.17 -39.89 -6.33
N LYS A 814 -15.13 -40.19 -7.21
CA LYS A 814 -16.20 -41.15 -6.94
C LYS A 814 -15.78 -42.53 -7.47
N GLU A 815 -15.01 -43.27 -6.69
CA GLU A 815 -14.93 -44.72 -6.88
C GLU A 815 -16.25 -45.38 -6.49
N PRO A 816 -16.69 -46.43 -7.22
CA PRO A 816 -17.90 -47.17 -6.89
C PRO A 816 -17.68 -47.95 -5.59
N LYS A 817 -18.48 -47.64 -4.56
CA LYS A 817 -18.52 -48.39 -3.30
C LYS A 817 -18.80 -49.88 -3.58
N LYS A 818 -17.77 -50.71 -3.53
CA LYS A 818 -17.96 -52.16 -3.32
C LYS A 818 -18.47 -52.37 -1.90
N SER A 819 -19.64 -52.97 -1.82
CA SER A 819 -20.29 -53.46 -0.61
C SER A 819 -19.40 -54.49 0.09
N GLN A 820 -18.87 -54.15 1.26
CA GLN A 820 -18.54 -55.13 2.29
C GLN A 820 -19.16 -54.69 3.61
N THR A 821 -20.34 -55.25 3.86
CA THR A 821 -20.90 -55.46 5.19
C THR A 821 -19.89 -56.24 6.05
N LYS A 822 -19.36 -55.61 7.10
CA LYS A 822 -18.96 -56.32 8.31
C LYS A 822 -19.62 -55.68 9.53
N LYS A 823 -20.40 -56.52 10.19
CA LYS A 823 -21.12 -56.37 11.45
C LYS A 823 -20.16 -56.40 12.65
N PHE A 824 -20.66 -55.83 13.75
CA PHE A 824 -20.27 -55.96 15.17
C PHE A 824 -18.97 -55.26 15.59
N SER A 825 -18.86 -54.59 16.75
CA SER A 825 -19.74 -54.49 17.94
C SER A 825 -19.27 -53.34 18.82
N PHE A 826 -20.23 -52.67 19.47
CA PHE A 826 -20.04 -51.88 20.69
C PHE A 826 -19.40 -52.72 21.81
N PHE A 827 -18.45 -52.16 22.56
CA PHE A 827 -18.41 -52.28 24.03
C PHE A 827 -17.49 -51.21 24.65
N ARG A 828 -18.08 -50.48 25.61
CA ARG A 828 -17.54 -49.63 26.69
C ARG A 828 -16.46 -48.58 26.40
#